data_AF-A0A5N6ZRF8-F1
#
_entry.id   AF-A0A5N6ZRF8-F1
#
_cell.length_a   1.000
_cell.length_b   1.000
_cell.length_c   1.000
_cell.angle_alpha   90.00
_cell.angle_beta   90.00
_cell.angle_gamma   90.00
#
_symmetry.space_group_name_H-M   'P 1'
#
loop_
_entity.id
_entity.type
_entity.pdbx_description
1 polymer ?
#
loop_
_entity_poly.entity_id
_entity_poly.type
_entity_poly.pdbx_seq_one_letter_code
_entity_poly.pdbx_strand_id
1 'polypeptide(L)'
;MMAKMGYVEGQGLGSTGQGIVNPIEAQARPQGAGLGAVREKTKQAREEEKRAAALRGEVVEDSSDEERKRRQKKKEARKQGSRSGTGTPVPRAKPQFRTAREMEEDMAGLEVPNVLKSLVDATGKEQRVLTSTAGLMTPSEFVKPGEGEALKIAQRARHDLEAFADEWKGLTERKKFIDLEEAQLVEQMDTQQLRMDQLTELVAAIGGLEIFQDDSTRGRFDEVTEKLESLEIKYRNEIDEYRLPETAVAAIHPLFRQAMEEWEPLQDPTYLVSNLRRLQPLLSRQKDDQNTQRQSTSPYESMIYTLWLPRVRSALLNDWDVYDPRPATSLVVAWKEIIPHFVLANVLDQLVVPKLTGALKEWKPRSSSRRHTSSHHSSRFPWWLFSWLQYLGERHTDPRQPTGLLSDAKRKFRVVLDSWDLRKGLVDGIQLWRDALGSEFDVCLRNHLLPRLGRHLREDFEVNPQDQDVSALENIFKWKDFFKPNVFGLLLVAEFFPKWHNILYIWLTNDPNYEEVGEWFSWWRTQIPEDVNELTIVDDEWKKGLRTMDLASRLGDRAAAELPPPSSTTAEQLPEEKPHVPAEAPSTKARKPKVVEEVAFKDILETWCTEQGLIMLPLREAHPQNGQPLFRITASATGKGGVVAFVQGDVVWVQNKKAKDVWEPMGLENQLVERAESR
;
A
#
# COMPACT_ATOMS: atom_id res chain seq x y z
N MET A 1 2.20 -50.06 17.54
CA MET A 1 2.06 -49.49 16.18
C MET A 1 1.52 -48.06 16.24
N MET A 2 0.40 -47.79 16.94
CA MET A 2 -0.24 -46.46 17.05
C MET A 2 0.66 -45.39 17.69
N ALA A 3 1.45 -45.72 18.72
CA ALA A 3 2.39 -44.78 19.36
C ALA A 3 3.51 -44.29 18.42
N LYS A 4 3.88 -45.06 17.39
CA LYS A 4 4.86 -44.63 16.38
C LYS A 4 4.26 -43.66 15.33
N MET A 5 2.94 -43.52 15.29
CA MET A 5 2.20 -42.63 14.39
C MET A 5 1.66 -41.38 15.09
N GLY A 6 2.22 -41.03 16.26
CA GLY A 6 1.89 -39.78 16.98
C GLY A 6 0.69 -39.88 17.94
N TYR A 7 0.21 -41.09 18.26
CA TYR A 7 -0.80 -41.28 19.30
C TYR A 7 -0.20 -41.04 20.70
N VAL A 8 -0.75 -40.06 21.42
CA VAL A 8 -0.48 -39.80 22.84
C VAL A 8 -1.74 -40.14 23.63
N GLU A 9 -1.59 -40.90 24.72
CA GLU A 9 -2.73 -41.35 25.53
C GLU A 9 -3.51 -40.13 26.07
N GLY A 10 -4.78 -40.00 25.68
CA GLY A 10 -5.65 -38.85 25.99
C GLY A 10 -5.74 -37.74 24.91
N GLN A 11 -4.98 -37.84 23.82
CA GLN A 11 -5.08 -36.97 22.64
C GLN A 11 -5.50 -37.74 21.39
N GLY A 12 -6.26 -37.07 20.52
CA GLY A 12 -6.74 -37.63 19.27
C GLY A 12 -5.61 -37.92 18.29
N LEU A 13 -5.77 -38.94 17.46
CA LEU A 13 -4.77 -39.30 16.45
C LEU A 13 -4.64 -38.20 15.37
N GLY A 14 -3.43 -37.69 15.10
CA GLY A 14 -3.16 -36.68 14.07
C GLY A 14 -2.28 -35.52 14.57
N SER A 15 -1.61 -34.79 13.66
CA SER A 15 -0.66 -33.72 14.01
C SER A 15 -1.28 -32.56 14.82
N THR A 16 -2.59 -32.37 14.71
CA THR A 16 -3.38 -31.36 15.41
C THR A 16 -4.31 -31.95 16.49
N GLY A 17 -4.19 -33.24 16.81
CA GLY A 17 -4.99 -33.89 17.84
C GLY A 17 -6.47 -34.10 17.50
N GLN A 18 -6.83 -34.07 16.21
CA GLN A 18 -8.22 -34.08 15.71
C GLN A 18 -8.88 -35.47 15.65
N GLY A 19 -8.11 -36.55 15.75
CA GLY A 19 -8.64 -37.91 15.65
C GLY A 19 -9.45 -38.34 16.87
N ILE A 20 -10.15 -39.46 16.72
CA ILE A 20 -11.02 -40.01 17.77
C ILE A 20 -10.18 -40.50 18.95
N VAL A 21 -10.52 -40.09 20.17
CA VAL A 21 -9.72 -40.39 21.38
C VAL A 21 -10.04 -41.77 21.94
N ASN A 22 -11.32 -42.11 21.99
CA ASN A 22 -11.81 -43.40 22.51
C ASN A 22 -12.50 -44.17 21.37
N PRO A 23 -12.27 -45.49 21.22
CA PRO A 23 -12.95 -46.29 20.20
C PRO A 23 -14.49 -46.15 20.26
N ILE A 24 -15.14 -46.13 19.10
CA ILE A 24 -16.59 -45.97 19.00
C ILE A 24 -17.30 -47.19 19.62
N GLU A 25 -17.98 -46.99 20.75
CA GLU A 25 -18.83 -47.98 21.38
C GLU A 25 -20.27 -47.92 20.84
N ALA A 26 -20.80 -49.07 20.40
CA ALA A 26 -22.18 -49.20 19.94
C ALA A 26 -23.11 -49.56 21.11
N GLN A 27 -24.18 -48.79 21.32
CA GLN A 27 -25.20 -49.09 22.33
C GLN A 27 -26.31 -49.96 21.71
N ALA A 28 -26.37 -51.24 22.12
CA ALA A 28 -27.44 -52.14 21.70
C ALA A 28 -28.80 -51.69 22.26
N ARG A 29 -29.85 -51.73 21.44
CA ARG A 29 -31.21 -51.42 21.89
C ARG A 29 -31.78 -52.59 22.70
N PRO A 30 -32.47 -52.34 23.83
CA PRO A 30 -33.31 -53.35 24.45
C PRO A 30 -34.48 -53.69 23.50
N GLN A 31 -34.76 -54.98 23.34
CA GLN A 31 -35.77 -55.49 22.41
C GLN A 31 -37.17 -55.05 22.88
N GLY A 32 -37.96 -54.42 22.00
CA GLY A 32 -39.33 -53.96 22.29
C GLY A 32 -39.48 -52.49 22.70
N ALA A 33 -38.41 -51.69 22.74
CA ALA A 33 -38.48 -50.26 23.05
C ALA A 33 -38.74 -49.40 21.79
N GLY A 34 -39.73 -48.49 21.86
CA GLY A 34 -40.05 -47.54 20.78
C GLY A 34 -38.97 -46.47 20.56
N LEU A 35 -38.94 -45.87 19.36
CA LEU A 35 -37.90 -44.94 18.86
C LEU A 35 -37.60 -43.71 19.76
N GLY A 36 -38.48 -43.35 20.69
CA GLY A 36 -38.25 -42.24 21.63
C GLY A 36 -37.68 -42.63 23.00
N ALA A 37 -37.60 -43.93 23.33
CA ALA A 37 -37.25 -44.40 24.67
C ALA A 37 -35.73 -44.48 24.92
N VAL A 38 -34.92 -44.54 23.86
CA VAL A 38 -33.45 -44.71 23.94
C VAL A 38 -32.78 -43.56 23.21
N ARG A 39 -31.88 -42.85 23.89
CA ARG A 39 -31.05 -41.80 23.25
C ARG A 39 -30.01 -42.49 22.39
N GLU A 40 -30.12 -42.35 21.06
CA GLU A 40 -29.28 -43.06 20.09
C GLU A 40 -27.81 -42.64 20.10
N LYS A 41 -27.52 -41.38 20.46
CA LYS A 41 -26.14 -40.90 20.68
C LYS A 41 -25.66 -41.27 22.08
N THR A 42 -24.57 -42.04 22.17
CA THR A 42 -23.86 -42.35 23.43
C THR A 42 -23.28 -41.08 24.06
N LYS A 43 -23.05 -41.09 25.38
CA LYS A 43 -22.47 -39.94 26.09
C LYS A 43 -21.07 -39.60 25.57
N GLN A 44 -20.26 -40.62 25.27
CA GLN A 44 -18.92 -40.48 24.70
C GLN A 44 -18.94 -39.77 23.33
N ALA A 45 -19.85 -40.16 22.43
CA ALA A 45 -19.97 -39.52 21.11
C ALA A 45 -20.34 -38.03 21.19
N ARG A 46 -21.14 -37.63 22.17
CA ARG A 46 -21.48 -36.21 22.39
C ARG A 46 -20.32 -35.39 22.94
N GLU A 47 -19.52 -35.98 23.82
CA GLU A 47 -18.34 -35.31 24.40
C GLU A 47 -17.24 -35.13 23.33
N GLU A 48 -17.09 -36.10 22.43
CA GLU A 48 -16.18 -36.01 21.29
C GLU A 48 -16.63 -34.96 20.25
N GLU A 49 -17.93 -34.90 19.93
CA GLU A 49 -18.50 -33.88 19.05
C GLU A 49 -18.30 -32.46 19.62
N LYS A 50 -18.47 -32.29 20.93
CA LYS A 50 -18.19 -31.02 21.64
C LYS A 50 -16.72 -30.65 21.60
N ARG A 51 -15.81 -31.62 21.80
CA ARG A 51 -14.36 -31.38 21.71
C ARG A 51 -13.94 -31.00 20.29
N ALA A 52 -14.45 -31.69 19.28
CA ALA A 52 -14.15 -31.41 17.88
C ALA A 52 -14.67 -30.03 17.44
N ALA A 53 -15.85 -29.63 17.91
CA ALA A 53 -16.39 -28.30 17.63
C ALA A 53 -15.59 -27.19 18.34
N ALA A 54 -15.20 -27.38 19.60
CA ALA A 54 -14.34 -26.45 20.32
C ALA A 54 -12.97 -26.27 19.64
N LEU A 55 -12.41 -27.34 19.07
CA LEU A 55 -11.14 -27.29 18.33
C LEU A 55 -11.27 -26.60 16.96
N ARG A 56 -12.48 -26.57 16.38
CA ARG A 56 -12.83 -25.79 15.17
C ARG A 56 -13.17 -24.32 15.48
N GLY A 57 -13.16 -23.90 16.75
CA GLY A 57 -13.48 -22.54 17.17
C GLY A 57 -14.98 -22.22 17.15
N GLU A 58 -15.85 -23.23 17.00
CA GLU A 58 -17.31 -23.07 17.06
C GLU A 58 -17.81 -23.32 18.50
N VAL A 59 -18.51 -22.34 19.06
CA VAL A 59 -19.26 -22.55 20.31
C VAL A 59 -20.55 -23.28 19.96
N VAL A 60 -20.55 -24.62 20.06
CA VAL A 60 -21.78 -25.40 19.95
C VAL A 60 -22.59 -25.20 21.23
N GLU A 61 -23.49 -24.22 21.19
CA GLU A 61 -24.59 -24.13 22.13
C GLU A 61 -25.57 -25.27 21.84
N ASP A 62 -25.45 -26.34 22.62
CA ASP A 62 -26.39 -27.45 22.62
C ASP A 62 -27.80 -26.88 22.93
N SER A 63 -28.74 -26.99 22.00
CA SER A 63 -30.14 -26.49 22.12
C SER A 63 -30.79 -26.90 23.46
N SER A 64 -30.33 -27.98 24.08
CA SER A 64 -30.79 -28.42 25.40
C SER A 64 -30.28 -27.61 26.60
N ASP A 65 -29.13 -26.92 26.51
CA ASP A 65 -28.59 -26.08 27.60
C ASP A 65 -29.23 -24.68 27.63
N GLU A 66 -29.61 -24.14 26.46
CA GLU A 66 -30.52 -22.98 26.35
C GLU A 66 -31.87 -23.32 26.99
N GLU A 67 -32.43 -24.50 26.72
CA GLU A 67 -33.71 -24.95 27.32
C GLU A 67 -33.60 -25.20 28.83
N ARG A 68 -32.45 -25.72 29.30
CA ARG A 68 -32.19 -25.95 30.73
C ARG A 68 -31.93 -24.66 31.50
N LYS A 69 -31.20 -23.70 30.91
CA LYS A 69 -31.03 -22.33 31.43
C LYS A 69 -32.34 -21.55 31.38
N ARG A 70 -33.16 -21.69 30.33
CA ARG A 70 -34.53 -21.13 30.28
C ARG A 70 -35.41 -21.74 31.36
N ARG A 71 -35.36 -23.06 31.58
CA ARG A 71 -36.10 -23.73 32.68
C ARG A 71 -35.60 -23.30 34.06
N GLN A 72 -34.29 -23.09 34.26
CA GLN A 72 -33.74 -22.55 35.50
C GLN A 72 -34.13 -21.08 35.72
N LYS A 73 -33.98 -20.20 34.71
CA LYS A 73 -34.48 -18.81 34.74
C LYS A 73 -35.99 -18.75 35.02
N LYS A 74 -36.79 -19.65 34.45
CA LYS A 74 -38.24 -19.75 34.71
C LYS A 74 -38.55 -20.24 36.14
N LYS A 75 -37.65 -21.03 36.74
CA LYS A 75 -37.76 -21.53 38.13
C LYS A 75 -37.28 -20.48 39.15
N GLU A 76 -36.28 -19.68 38.80
CA GLU A 76 -35.77 -18.56 39.60
C GLU A 76 -36.70 -17.34 39.54
N ALA A 77 -37.26 -17.02 38.36
CA ALA A 77 -38.31 -16.02 38.21
C ALA A 77 -39.58 -16.37 39.03
N ARG A 78 -39.91 -17.67 39.14
CA ARG A 78 -40.98 -18.16 40.03
C ARG A 78 -40.64 -18.05 41.52
N LYS A 79 -39.36 -17.98 41.91
CA LYS A 79 -38.93 -17.80 43.30
C LYS A 79 -38.81 -16.33 43.72
N GLN A 80 -38.45 -15.43 42.80
CA GLN A 80 -38.32 -13.99 43.10
C GLN A 80 -39.66 -13.22 43.10
N GLY A 81 -40.73 -13.78 42.54
CA GLY A 81 -42.08 -13.18 42.58
C GLY A 81 -42.84 -13.34 43.90
N SER A 82 -42.27 -13.95 44.94
CA SER A 82 -42.95 -14.22 46.21
C SER A 82 -42.52 -13.25 47.31
N ARG A 83 -42.84 -11.97 47.15
CA ARG A 83 -42.75 -10.99 48.25
C ARG A 83 -43.75 -9.85 48.09
N SER A 84 -45.04 -10.17 48.06
CA SER A 84 -46.13 -9.32 48.59
C SER A 84 -47.49 -9.97 48.31
N GLY A 85 -48.35 -10.05 49.34
CA GLY A 85 -49.80 -10.16 49.18
C GLY A 85 -50.37 -11.55 48.90
N THR A 86 -50.87 -12.19 49.95
CA THR A 86 -52.06 -13.07 49.97
C THR A 86 -52.66 -13.46 48.61
N GLY A 87 -52.24 -14.60 48.07
CA GLY A 87 -52.91 -15.29 46.97
C GLY A 87 -52.86 -16.79 47.25
N THR A 88 -53.97 -17.36 47.70
CA THR A 88 -54.22 -18.80 47.82
C THR A 88 -53.75 -19.54 46.56
N PRO A 89 -53.21 -20.76 46.68
CA PRO A 89 -52.88 -21.58 45.51
C PRO A 89 -54.16 -21.76 44.71
N VAL A 90 -54.20 -21.30 43.46
CA VAL A 90 -55.34 -21.53 42.57
C VAL A 90 -55.51 -23.05 42.52
N PRO A 91 -56.60 -23.60 43.11
CA PRO A 91 -56.87 -25.02 42.99
C PRO A 91 -56.99 -25.29 41.49
N ARG A 92 -56.44 -26.42 41.00
CA ARG A 92 -56.76 -26.88 39.65
C ARG A 92 -58.27 -26.75 39.50
N ALA A 93 -58.71 -25.87 38.58
CA ALA A 93 -60.12 -25.73 38.31
C ALA A 93 -60.61 -27.15 38.03
N LYS A 94 -61.59 -27.60 38.83
CA LYS A 94 -62.28 -28.87 38.56
C LYS A 94 -62.68 -28.81 37.08
N PRO A 95 -62.50 -29.88 36.28
CA PRO A 95 -62.89 -29.85 34.89
C PRO A 95 -64.33 -29.38 34.81
N GLN A 96 -64.53 -28.14 34.34
CA GLN A 96 -65.86 -27.62 34.04
C GLN A 96 -66.23 -28.30 32.74
N PHE A 97 -67.10 -29.29 32.85
CA PHE A 97 -67.70 -29.91 31.69
C PHE A 97 -68.54 -28.86 30.98
N ARG A 98 -68.04 -28.40 29.82
CA ARG A 98 -68.77 -27.48 28.96
C ARG A 98 -69.91 -28.22 28.29
N THR A 99 -71.04 -27.54 28.15
CA THR A 99 -72.16 -28.10 27.39
C THR A 99 -71.82 -28.10 25.89
N ALA A 100 -72.39 -29.04 25.12
CA ALA A 100 -72.15 -29.12 23.69
C ALA A 100 -72.49 -27.81 22.94
N ARG A 101 -73.44 -27.02 23.45
CA ARG A 101 -73.77 -25.67 22.92
C ARG A 101 -72.69 -24.64 23.19
N GLU A 102 -72.10 -24.63 24.38
CA GLU A 102 -70.94 -23.77 24.67
C GLU A 102 -69.73 -24.17 23.81
N MET A 103 -69.58 -25.45 23.45
CA MET A 103 -68.54 -25.91 22.51
C MET A 103 -68.84 -25.52 21.04
N GLU A 104 -70.11 -25.53 20.62
CA GLU A 104 -70.57 -25.01 19.33
C GLU A 104 -70.39 -23.48 19.22
N GLU A 105 -70.60 -22.76 20.33
CA GLU A 105 -70.43 -21.29 20.43
C GLU A 105 -68.94 -20.88 20.52
N ASP A 106 -68.13 -21.60 21.31
CA ASP A 106 -66.69 -21.34 21.47
C ASP A 106 -65.88 -21.73 20.22
N MET A 107 -66.31 -22.76 19.49
CA MET A 107 -65.63 -23.25 18.28
C MET A 107 -66.47 -22.90 17.06
N ALA A 108 -66.36 -21.64 16.64
CA ALA A 108 -67.05 -21.11 15.46
C ALA A 108 -67.00 -22.08 14.27
N GLY A 109 -68.16 -22.60 13.87
CA GLY A 109 -68.34 -23.49 12.72
C GLY A 109 -68.35 -24.99 13.01
N LEU A 110 -68.25 -25.44 14.27
CA LEU A 110 -68.44 -26.85 14.61
C LEU A 110 -69.93 -27.23 14.54
N GLU A 111 -70.36 -27.84 13.43
CA GLU A 111 -71.68 -28.46 13.35
C GLU A 111 -71.62 -29.90 13.87
N VAL A 112 -72.10 -30.12 15.10
CA VAL A 112 -72.20 -31.48 15.64
C VAL A 112 -73.22 -32.28 14.80
N PRO A 113 -72.86 -33.47 14.28
CA PRO A 113 -73.77 -34.30 13.50
C PRO A 113 -75.07 -34.61 14.27
N ASN A 114 -76.22 -34.57 13.58
CA ASN A 114 -77.54 -34.79 14.18
C ASN A 114 -77.68 -36.15 14.89
N VAL A 115 -76.85 -37.14 14.53
CA VAL A 115 -76.77 -38.46 15.18
C VAL A 115 -76.34 -38.36 16.64
N LEU A 116 -75.49 -37.39 16.99
CA LEU A 116 -75.05 -37.13 18.36
C LEU A 116 -75.99 -36.16 19.11
N LYS A 117 -76.95 -35.54 18.39
CA LYS A 117 -77.91 -34.60 18.96
C LYS A 117 -79.09 -35.26 19.69
N SER A 118 -79.45 -36.49 19.30
CA SER A 118 -80.52 -37.28 19.93
C SER A 118 -80.11 -38.75 20.04
N LEU A 119 -79.63 -39.16 21.21
CA LEU A 119 -79.39 -40.57 21.51
C LEU A 119 -80.72 -41.24 21.90
N VAL A 120 -81.17 -42.20 21.10
CA VAL A 120 -82.36 -43.02 21.35
C VAL A 120 -81.92 -44.42 21.74
N ASP A 121 -82.31 -44.88 22.92
CA ASP A 121 -82.05 -46.24 23.37
C ASP A 121 -83.17 -47.18 22.92
N ALA A 122 -82.79 -48.21 22.17
CA ALA A 122 -83.69 -49.15 21.52
C ALA A 122 -83.52 -50.60 22.03
N THR A 123 -82.74 -50.83 23.09
CA THR A 123 -82.54 -52.17 23.69
C THR A 123 -83.65 -52.58 24.66
N GLY A 124 -84.57 -51.68 25.00
CA GLY A 124 -85.76 -51.95 25.82
C GLY A 124 -87.04 -52.22 25.03
N LYS A 125 -88.10 -52.70 25.70
CA LYS A 125 -89.45 -52.86 25.11
C LYS A 125 -90.12 -51.52 24.72
N GLU A 126 -89.56 -50.40 25.16
CA GLU A 126 -89.99 -49.03 24.82
C GLU A 126 -88.77 -48.23 24.35
N GLN A 127 -88.87 -47.52 23.23
CA GLN A 127 -87.83 -46.60 22.79
C GLN A 127 -87.82 -45.38 23.72
N ARG A 128 -86.70 -45.12 24.40
CA ARG A 128 -86.55 -43.97 25.29
C ARG A 128 -85.45 -43.05 24.75
N VAL A 129 -85.78 -41.77 24.57
CA VAL A 129 -84.80 -40.73 24.23
C VAL A 129 -84.01 -40.43 25.50
N LEU A 130 -82.73 -40.83 25.55
CA LEU A 130 -82.00 -40.84 26.81
C LEU A 130 -81.45 -39.48 27.21
N THR A 131 -81.05 -38.59 26.30
CA THR A 131 -80.60 -37.23 26.69
C THR A 131 -80.51 -36.29 25.47
N SER A 132 -81.02 -35.06 25.60
CA SER A 132 -80.68 -33.95 24.69
C SER A 132 -79.29 -33.41 25.04
N THR A 133 -78.48 -33.02 24.05
CA THR A 133 -77.05 -32.67 24.16
C THR A 133 -76.63 -31.76 25.32
N ALA A 134 -77.55 -30.96 25.86
CA ALA A 134 -77.33 -30.13 27.05
C ALA A 134 -77.02 -30.92 28.33
N GLY A 135 -77.55 -32.15 28.48
CA GLY A 135 -77.34 -32.99 29.67
C GLY A 135 -76.20 -34.01 29.53
N LEU A 136 -75.66 -34.18 28.32
CA LEU A 136 -74.66 -35.20 28.02
C LEU A 136 -73.31 -34.91 28.68
N MET A 137 -72.97 -33.66 28.99
CA MET A 137 -71.66 -33.27 29.57
C MET A 137 -71.71 -33.03 31.08
N THR A 138 -72.88 -32.74 31.67
CA THR A 138 -73.04 -32.59 33.13
C THR A 138 -73.09 -33.95 33.84
N PRO A 139 -72.36 -34.17 34.95
CA PRO A 139 -72.51 -35.40 35.73
C PRO A 139 -73.89 -35.41 36.42
N SER A 140 -74.75 -36.36 36.07
CA SER A 140 -76.04 -36.57 36.76
C SER A 140 -75.80 -37.31 38.08
N GLU A 141 -75.91 -36.61 39.22
CA GLU A 141 -75.87 -37.19 40.57
C GLU A 141 -77.20 -37.90 40.92
N PHE A 142 -77.60 -38.96 40.22
CA PHE A 142 -78.61 -39.92 40.70
C PHE A 142 -78.53 -41.17 39.81
N VAL A 143 -78.14 -42.32 40.36
CA VAL A 143 -78.15 -43.60 39.62
C VAL A 143 -78.98 -44.62 40.38
N LYS A 144 -80.07 -45.08 39.76
CA LYS A 144 -80.78 -46.31 40.14
C LYS A 144 -80.04 -47.52 39.52
N PRO A 145 -80.05 -48.71 40.16
CA PRO A 145 -79.25 -49.88 39.74
C PRO A 145 -79.87 -50.60 38.52
N GLY A 146 -79.91 -49.91 37.39
CA GLY A 146 -80.39 -50.40 36.08
C GLY A 146 -79.97 -49.52 34.89
N GLU A 147 -79.40 -48.34 35.14
CA GLU A 147 -79.02 -47.35 34.11
C GLU A 147 -77.53 -47.42 33.70
N GLY A 148 -76.83 -48.50 34.05
CA GLY A 148 -75.41 -48.67 33.74
C GLY A 148 -75.09 -48.75 32.24
N GLU A 149 -76.03 -49.20 31.42
CA GLU A 149 -75.89 -49.22 29.96
C GLU A 149 -76.09 -47.83 29.35
N ALA A 150 -77.10 -47.08 29.82
CA ALA A 150 -77.33 -45.68 29.46
C ALA A 150 -76.10 -44.80 29.77
N LEU A 151 -75.48 -44.98 30.94
CA LEU A 151 -74.27 -44.25 31.32
C LEU A 151 -73.06 -44.61 30.46
N LYS A 152 -72.91 -45.89 30.07
CA LYS A 152 -71.86 -46.32 29.11
C LYS A 152 -72.09 -45.75 27.71
N ILE A 153 -73.35 -45.63 27.27
CA ILE A 153 -73.70 -45.01 25.97
C ILE A 153 -73.41 -43.50 26.02
N ALA A 154 -73.77 -42.82 27.10
CA ALA A 154 -73.46 -41.41 27.31
C ALA A 154 -71.94 -41.16 27.39
N GLN A 155 -71.17 -42.03 28.06
CA GLN A 155 -69.71 -41.94 28.11
C GLN A 155 -69.06 -42.15 26.74
N ARG A 156 -69.53 -43.11 25.93
CA ARG A 156 -69.05 -43.27 24.54
C ARG A 156 -69.36 -42.03 23.71
N ALA A 157 -70.58 -41.51 23.80
CA ALA A 157 -70.96 -40.28 23.08
C ALA A 157 -70.15 -39.05 23.54
N ARG A 158 -69.78 -38.93 24.82
CA ARG A 158 -68.84 -37.90 25.30
C ARG A 158 -67.47 -38.06 24.66
N HIS A 159 -66.93 -39.28 24.67
CA HIS A 159 -65.62 -39.55 24.10
C HIS A 159 -65.59 -39.26 22.59
N ASP A 160 -66.67 -39.64 21.88
CA ASP A 160 -66.82 -39.35 20.44
C ASP A 160 -66.92 -37.83 20.20
N LEU A 161 -67.68 -37.09 21.00
CA LEU A 161 -67.76 -35.62 20.91
C LEU A 161 -66.43 -34.92 21.23
N GLU A 162 -65.70 -35.39 22.24
CA GLU A 162 -64.36 -34.89 22.56
C GLU A 162 -63.37 -35.19 21.42
N ALA A 163 -63.43 -36.38 20.82
CA ALA A 163 -62.63 -36.73 19.65
C ALA A 163 -62.94 -35.83 18.44
N PHE A 164 -64.22 -35.57 18.14
CA PHE A 164 -64.62 -34.63 17.09
C PHE A 164 -64.14 -33.20 17.38
N ALA A 165 -64.23 -32.76 18.64
CA ALA A 165 -63.76 -31.44 19.03
C ALA A 165 -62.25 -31.30 18.88
N ASP A 166 -61.48 -32.33 19.20
CA ASP A 166 -60.01 -32.32 19.07
C ASP A 166 -59.57 -32.48 17.60
N GLU A 167 -60.27 -33.26 16.78
CA GLU A 167 -60.06 -33.30 15.33
C GLU A 167 -60.38 -31.95 14.68
N TRP A 168 -61.46 -31.29 15.10
CA TRP A 168 -61.84 -29.97 14.60
C TRP A 168 -60.83 -28.90 14.99
N LYS A 169 -60.33 -28.92 16.23
CA LYS A 169 -59.22 -28.05 16.66
C LYS A 169 -57.97 -28.34 15.84
N GLY A 170 -57.61 -29.62 15.64
CA GLY A 170 -56.48 -30.01 14.82
C GLY A 170 -56.60 -29.55 13.36
N LEU A 171 -57.80 -29.63 12.78
CA LEU A 171 -58.09 -29.08 11.45
C LEU A 171 -58.00 -27.56 11.42
N THR A 172 -58.51 -26.87 12.44
CA THR A 172 -58.47 -25.41 12.55
C THR A 172 -57.04 -24.91 12.72
N GLU A 173 -56.22 -25.59 13.53
CA GLU A 173 -54.80 -25.29 13.71
C GLU A 173 -54.01 -25.56 12.42
N ARG A 174 -54.26 -26.68 11.74
CA ARG A 174 -53.67 -26.96 10.41
C ARG A 174 -54.07 -25.91 9.39
N LYS A 175 -55.34 -25.49 9.36
CA LYS A 175 -55.80 -24.43 8.48
C LYS A 175 -55.05 -23.12 8.77
N LYS A 176 -54.99 -22.68 10.03
CA LYS A 176 -54.23 -21.49 10.42
C LYS A 176 -52.74 -21.58 10.06
N PHE A 177 -52.15 -22.77 10.18
CA PHE A 177 -50.78 -23.02 9.79
C PHE A 177 -50.60 -22.89 8.27
N ILE A 178 -51.48 -23.52 7.49
CA ILE A 178 -51.50 -23.41 6.03
C ILE A 178 -51.71 -21.95 5.60
N ASP A 179 -52.66 -21.24 6.20
CA ASP A 179 -52.94 -19.83 5.90
C ASP A 179 -51.69 -18.95 6.15
N LEU A 180 -50.89 -19.27 7.19
CA LEU A 180 -49.65 -18.55 7.49
C LEU A 180 -48.50 -18.92 6.53
N GLU A 181 -48.38 -20.18 6.15
CA GLU A 181 -47.43 -20.61 5.11
C GLU A 181 -47.78 -20.01 3.74
N GLU A 182 -49.06 -19.97 3.38
CA GLU A 182 -49.55 -19.31 2.16
C GLU A 182 -49.18 -17.83 2.15
N ALA A 183 -49.42 -17.11 3.26
CA ALA A 183 -49.05 -15.71 3.37
C ALA A 183 -47.53 -15.48 3.20
N GLN A 184 -46.69 -16.34 3.79
CA GLN A 184 -45.24 -16.26 3.62
C GLN A 184 -44.79 -16.54 2.19
N LEU A 185 -45.40 -17.54 1.53
CA LEU A 185 -45.12 -17.85 0.13
C LEU A 185 -45.52 -16.70 -0.79
N VAL A 186 -46.68 -16.08 -0.54
CA VAL A 186 -47.13 -14.91 -1.32
C VAL A 186 -46.15 -13.74 -1.16
N GLU A 187 -45.71 -13.42 0.05
CA GLU A 187 -44.71 -12.35 0.27
C GLU A 187 -43.38 -12.66 -0.45
N GLN A 188 -42.94 -13.92 -0.44
CA GLN A 188 -41.77 -14.34 -1.22
C GLN A 188 -41.99 -14.21 -2.72
N MET A 189 -43.18 -14.57 -3.22
CA MET A 189 -43.51 -14.41 -4.64
C MET A 189 -43.52 -12.93 -5.05
N ASP A 190 -44.11 -12.05 -4.24
CA ASP A 190 -44.18 -10.61 -4.50
C ASP A 190 -42.77 -9.99 -4.54
N THR A 191 -41.90 -10.35 -3.61
CA THR A 191 -40.50 -9.87 -3.60
C THR A 191 -39.68 -10.36 -4.80
N GLN A 192 -39.91 -11.61 -5.25
CA GLN A 192 -39.25 -12.13 -6.47
C GLN A 192 -39.82 -11.50 -7.74
N GLN A 193 -41.13 -11.25 -7.81
CA GLN A 193 -41.76 -10.55 -8.93
C GLN A 193 -41.19 -9.15 -9.10
N LEU A 194 -41.06 -8.39 -8.01
CA LEU A 194 -40.46 -7.05 -8.03
C LEU A 194 -39.02 -7.09 -8.59
N ARG A 195 -38.20 -8.06 -8.15
CA ARG A 195 -36.84 -8.25 -8.70
C ARG A 195 -36.85 -8.62 -10.17
N MET A 196 -37.80 -9.46 -10.60
CA MET A 196 -37.93 -9.85 -11.99
C MET A 196 -38.29 -8.64 -12.86
N ASP A 197 -39.23 -7.81 -12.40
CA ASP A 197 -39.63 -6.59 -13.09
C ASP A 197 -38.45 -5.61 -13.21
N GLN A 198 -37.69 -5.40 -12.12
CA GLN A 198 -36.48 -4.58 -12.13
C GLN A 198 -35.44 -5.09 -13.13
N LEU A 199 -35.18 -6.40 -13.16
CA LEU A 199 -34.26 -7.02 -14.12
C LEU A 199 -34.76 -6.88 -15.56
N THR A 200 -36.07 -7.01 -15.81
CA THR A 200 -36.63 -6.81 -17.16
C THR A 200 -36.51 -5.37 -17.63
N GLU A 201 -36.71 -4.38 -16.74
CA GLU A 201 -36.48 -2.97 -17.04
C GLU A 201 -34.99 -2.71 -17.34
N LEU A 202 -34.09 -3.30 -16.54
CA LEU A 202 -32.65 -3.19 -16.73
C LEU A 202 -32.23 -3.78 -18.09
N VAL A 203 -32.71 -4.98 -18.44
CA VAL A 203 -32.42 -5.63 -19.73
C VAL A 203 -32.94 -4.78 -20.90
N ALA A 204 -34.16 -4.22 -20.78
CA ALA A 204 -34.70 -3.32 -21.80
C ALA A 204 -33.87 -2.04 -21.94
N ALA A 205 -33.42 -1.46 -20.82
CA ALA A 205 -32.56 -0.29 -20.82
C ALA A 205 -31.17 -0.57 -21.43
N ILE A 206 -30.58 -1.74 -21.15
CA ILE A 206 -29.33 -2.20 -21.79
C ILE A 206 -29.53 -2.40 -23.29
N GLY A 207 -30.64 -3.02 -23.73
CA GLY A 207 -30.97 -3.13 -25.16
C GLY A 207 -31.09 -1.76 -25.84
N GLY A 208 -31.57 -0.74 -25.10
CA GLY A 208 -31.60 0.65 -25.56
C GLY A 208 -30.22 1.31 -25.71
N LEU A 209 -29.14 0.74 -25.15
CA LEU A 209 -27.78 1.25 -25.31
C LEU A 209 -27.21 0.99 -26.72
N GLU A 210 -27.70 -0.02 -27.43
CA GLU A 210 -27.27 -0.35 -28.79
C GLU A 210 -27.93 0.52 -29.87
N ILE A 211 -29.00 1.24 -29.50
CA ILE A 211 -29.77 2.08 -30.40
C ILE A 211 -29.23 3.49 -30.36
N PHE A 212 -28.67 3.95 -31.48
CA PHE A 212 -28.09 5.29 -31.61
C PHE A 212 -28.94 6.19 -32.50
N GLN A 213 -28.99 7.47 -32.17
CA GLN A 213 -29.63 8.48 -33.02
C GLN A 213 -28.61 9.22 -33.89
N ASP A 214 -27.41 9.47 -33.37
CA ASP A 214 -26.30 10.06 -34.12
C ASP A 214 -25.46 9.01 -34.87
N ASP A 215 -24.93 9.41 -36.02
CA ASP A 215 -24.02 8.62 -36.84
C ASP A 215 -22.54 8.87 -36.49
N SER A 216 -22.24 9.98 -35.83
CA SER A 216 -20.86 10.30 -35.43
C SER A 216 -20.37 9.39 -34.28
N THR A 217 -19.10 8.96 -34.32
CA THR A 217 -18.52 8.13 -33.24
C THR A 217 -18.52 8.83 -31.89
N ARG A 218 -18.30 10.16 -31.90
CA ARG A 218 -18.37 11.02 -30.70
C ARG A 218 -19.79 11.09 -30.13
N GLY A 219 -20.79 11.41 -30.95
CA GLY A 219 -22.17 11.53 -30.49
C GLY A 219 -22.75 10.20 -30.03
N ARG A 220 -22.42 9.09 -30.69
CA ARG A 220 -22.77 7.73 -30.20
C ARG A 220 -22.18 7.48 -28.81
N PHE A 221 -20.94 7.89 -28.56
CA PHE A 221 -20.32 7.74 -27.25
C PHE A 221 -20.99 8.63 -26.20
N ASP A 222 -21.36 9.87 -26.56
CA ASP A 222 -22.08 10.80 -25.68
C ASP A 222 -23.46 10.24 -25.30
N GLU A 223 -24.23 9.71 -26.26
CA GLU A 223 -25.52 9.07 -26.01
C GLU A 223 -25.41 7.86 -25.07
N VAL A 224 -24.40 7.00 -25.26
CA VAL A 224 -24.16 5.87 -24.34
C VAL A 224 -23.79 6.39 -22.95
N THR A 225 -22.99 7.44 -22.88
CA THR A 225 -22.56 8.06 -21.61
C THR A 225 -23.77 8.54 -20.82
N GLU A 226 -24.68 9.27 -21.46
CA GLU A 226 -25.91 9.77 -20.82
C GLU A 226 -26.83 8.64 -20.36
N LYS A 227 -27.02 7.61 -21.20
CA LYS A 227 -27.85 6.45 -20.83
C LYS A 227 -27.24 5.68 -19.66
N LEU A 228 -25.92 5.47 -19.65
CA LEU A 228 -25.22 4.80 -18.55
C LEU A 228 -25.24 5.60 -17.24
N GLU A 229 -25.11 6.92 -17.29
CA GLU A 229 -25.30 7.78 -16.11
C GLU A 229 -26.71 7.66 -15.54
N SER A 230 -27.72 7.65 -16.41
CA SER A 230 -29.11 7.48 -15.97
C SER A 230 -29.33 6.13 -15.29
N LEU A 231 -28.64 5.07 -15.75
CA LEU A 231 -28.65 3.74 -15.14
C LEU A 231 -27.91 3.73 -13.81
N GLU A 232 -26.77 4.40 -13.70
CA GLU A 232 -26.02 4.52 -12.44
C GLU A 232 -26.87 5.19 -11.35
N ILE A 233 -27.60 6.25 -11.71
CA ILE A 233 -28.47 6.98 -10.78
C ILE A 233 -29.64 6.11 -10.32
N LYS A 234 -30.30 5.40 -11.25
CA LYS A 234 -31.46 4.55 -10.95
C LYS A 234 -31.11 3.34 -10.09
N TYR A 235 -30.01 2.65 -10.39
CA TYR A 235 -29.66 1.36 -9.77
C TYR A 235 -28.51 1.46 -8.77
N ARG A 236 -28.21 2.66 -8.23
CA ARG A 236 -27.03 2.95 -7.39
C ARG A 236 -26.72 1.92 -6.29
N ASN A 237 -27.76 1.40 -5.65
CA ASN A 237 -27.66 0.45 -4.55
C ASN A 237 -27.40 -1.01 -5.00
N GLU A 238 -27.75 -1.33 -6.24
CA GLU A 238 -27.73 -2.69 -6.82
C GLU A 238 -26.63 -2.85 -7.89
N ILE A 239 -25.78 -1.82 -8.09
CA ILE A 239 -24.69 -1.81 -9.09
C ILE A 239 -23.79 -3.04 -8.99
N ASP A 240 -23.39 -3.40 -7.78
CA ASP A 240 -22.46 -4.51 -7.53
C ASP A 240 -23.15 -5.88 -7.64
N GLU A 241 -24.44 -5.96 -7.31
CA GLU A 241 -25.24 -7.18 -7.41
C GLU A 241 -25.51 -7.54 -8.89
N TYR A 242 -25.85 -6.55 -9.70
CA TYR A 242 -26.15 -6.73 -11.12
C TYR A 242 -24.94 -6.63 -12.06
N ARG A 243 -23.73 -6.44 -11.53
CA ARG A 243 -22.50 -6.37 -12.33
C ARG A 243 -22.57 -5.31 -13.43
N LEU A 244 -23.19 -4.18 -13.09
CA LEU A 244 -23.31 -3.01 -13.97
C LEU A 244 -21.96 -2.43 -14.46
N PRO A 245 -20.83 -2.46 -13.71
CA PRO A 245 -19.54 -2.06 -14.27
C PRO A 245 -19.13 -2.90 -15.48
N GLU A 246 -19.36 -4.21 -15.44
CA GLU A 246 -19.01 -5.10 -16.56
C GLU A 246 -19.90 -4.88 -17.77
N THR A 247 -21.20 -4.64 -17.57
CA THR A 247 -22.13 -4.34 -18.68
C THR A 247 -21.83 -2.97 -19.30
N ALA A 248 -21.48 -1.97 -18.48
CA ALA A 248 -21.07 -0.66 -18.96
C ALA A 248 -19.81 -0.74 -19.84
N VAL A 249 -18.78 -1.47 -19.38
CA VAL A 249 -17.58 -1.72 -20.19
C VAL A 249 -17.92 -2.46 -21.48
N ALA A 250 -18.80 -3.47 -21.43
CA ALA A 250 -19.22 -4.22 -22.61
C ALA A 250 -19.95 -3.34 -23.64
N ALA A 251 -20.82 -2.43 -23.18
CA ALA A 251 -21.55 -1.49 -24.04
C ALA A 251 -20.60 -0.47 -24.70
N ILE A 252 -19.63 0.04 -23.95
CA ILE A 252 -18.67 1.05 -24.43
C ILE A 252 -17.60 0.42 -25.34
N HIS A 253 -17.18 -0.81 -25.08
CA HIS A 253 -16.06 -1.47 -25.77
C HIS A 253 -16.10 -1.41 -27.32
N PRO A 254 -17.20 -1.73 -28.03
CA PRO A 254 -17.23 -1.63 -29.49
C PRO A 254 -17.03 -0.20 -30.00
N LEU A 255 -17.70 0.78 -29.37
CA LEU A 255 -17.55 2.20 -29.72
C LEU A 255 -16.14 2.70 -29.40
N PHE A 256 -15.59 2.30 -28.25
CA PHE A 256 -14.24 2.67 -27.84
C PHE A 256 -13.20 2.08 -28.80
N ARG A 257 -13.37 0.83 -29.25
CA ARG A 257 -12.51 0.22 -30.28
C ARG A 257 -12.49 1.03 -31.57
N GLN A 258 -13.67 1.38 -32.10
CA GLN A 258 -13.78 2.19 -33.30
C GLN A 258 -13.15 3.57 -33.10
N ALA A 259 -13.45 4.22 -31.97
CA ALA A 259 -12.90 5.51 -31.62
C ALA A 259 -11.37 5.48 -31.51
N MET A 260 -10.77 4.41 -30.97
CA MET A 260 -9.32 4.22 -30.89
C MET A 260 -8.67 3.97 -32.27
N GLU A 261 -9.40 3.48 -33.26
CA GLU A 261 -8.90 3.31 -34.63
C GLU A 261 -8.85 4.63 -35.41
N GLU A 262 -9.82 5.52 -35.19
CA GLU A 262 -9.94 6.83 -35.84
C GLU A 262 -9.13 7.93 -35.12
N TRP A 263 -8.76 7.71 -33.86
CA TRP A 263 -8.15 8.74 -33.02
C TRP A 263 -6.65 8.95 -33.27
N GLU A 264 -6.26 10.22 -33.39
CA GLU A 264 -4.88 10.67 -33.40
C GLU A 264 -4.48 11.34 -32.06
N PRO A 265 -3.75 10.62 -31.17
CA PRO A 265 -3.52 11.08 -29.80
C PRO A 265 -2.76 12.40 -29.64
N LEU A 266 -1.85 12.71 -30.57
CA LEU A 266 -1.03 13.92 -30.49
C LEU A 266 -1.75 15.16 -31.05
N GLN A 267 -2.76 14.99 -31.90
CA GLN A 267 -3.54 16.10 -32.45
C GLN A 267 -4.70 16.49 -31.52
N ASP A 268 -5.46 15.52 -31.02
CA ASP A 268 -6.55 15.74 -30.07
C ASP A 268 -6.32 14.96 -28.77
N PRO A 269 -5.51 15.50 -27.84
CA PRO A 269 -5.17 14.81 -26.60
C PRO A 269 -6.36 14.66 -25.63
N THR A 270 -7.44 15.42 -25.83
CA THR A 270 -8.61 15.45 -24.94
C THR A 270 -9.77 14.56 -25.39
N TYR A 271 -9.58 13.80 -26.47
CA TYR A 271 -10.61 12.95 -27.04
C TYR A 271 -11.21 11.97 -26.02
N LEU A 272 -12.54 11.94 -25.88
CA LEU A 272 -13.31 11.09 -24.94
C LEU A 272 -13.01 11.24 -23.44
N VAL A 273 -12.10 12.13 -23.04
CA VAL A 273 -11.71 12.35 -21.64
C VAL A 273 -12.90 12.80 -20.79
N SER A 274 -13.75 13.69 -21.30
CA SER A 274 -14.96 14.16 -20.61
C SER A 274 -15.90 13.00 -20.28
N ASN A 275 -16.11 12.10 -21.24
CA ASN A 275 -17.08 11.02 -21.15
C ASN A 275 -16.60 9.91 -20.22
N LEU A 276 -15.32 9.55 -20.34
CA LEU A 276 -14.72 8.57 -19.44
C LEU A 276 -14.60 9.09 -18.00
N ARG A 277 -14.36 10.39 -17.80
CA ARG A 277 -14.37 11.01 -16.46
C ARG A 277 -15.76 10.93 -15.83
N ARG A 278 -16.81 11.22 -16.61
CA ARG A 278 -18.21 11.09 -16.20
C ARG A 278 -18.56 9.66 -15.78
N LEU A 279 -18.07 8.68 -16.52
CA LEU A 279 -18.32 7.25 -16.29
C LEU A 279 -17.34 6.61 -15.29
N GLN A 280 -16.34 7.34 -14.82
CA GLN A 280 -15.32 6.82 -13.90
C GLN A 280 -15.90 6.19 -12.61
N PRO A 281 -16.95 6.78 -11.96
CA PRO A 281 -17.58 6.17 -10.80
C PRO A 281 -18.17 4.79 -11.08
N LEU A 282 -18.70 4.58 -12.29
CA LEU A 282 -19.25 3.30 -12.74
C LEU A 282 -18.16 2.32 -13.17
N LEU A 283 -17.15 2.78 -13.93
CA LEU A 283 -16.14 1.91 -14.56
C LEU A 283 -14.99 1.48 -13.64
N SER A 284 -14.64 2.33 -12.66
CA SER A 284 -13.48 2.12 -11.77
C SER A 284 -13.87 1.74 -10.34
N ARG A 285 -15.12 1.28 -10.12
CA ARG A 285 -15.58 0.82 -8.82
C ARG A 285 -14.84 -0.45 -8.42
N GLN A 286 -13.85 -0.32 -7.54
CA GLN A 286 -13.20 -1.47 -6.92
C GLN A 286 -14.16 -2.05 -5.88
N LYS A 287 -14.38 -3.37 -5.95
CA LYS A 287 -14.98 -4.09 -4.82
C LYS A 287 -14.07 -3.87 -3.62
N ASP A 288 -14.63 -3.43 -2.49
CA ASP A 288 -13.97 -3.32 -1.18
C ASP A 288 -13.62 -4.71 -0.58
N ASP A 289 -13.30 -5.71 -1.42
CA ASP A 289 -12.80 -7.00 -0.98
C ASP A 289 -11.33 -6.85 -0.62
N GLN A 290 -11.09 -6.45 0.63
CA GLN A 290 -9.76 -6.28 1.21
C GLN A 290 -8.91 -7.57 1.29
N ASN A 291 -9.25 -8.68 0.64
CA ASN A 291 -8.54 -9.95 0.90
C ASN A 291 -8.43 -10.99 -0.22
N THR A 292 -8.83 -10.70 -1.46
CA THR A 292 -8.59 -11.61 -2.59
C THR A 292 -7.47 -11.07 -3.47
N GLN A 293 -6.46 -11.93 -3.69
CA GLN A 293 -5.29 -11.71 -4.52
C GLN A 293 -5.60 -10.81 -5.74
N ARG A 294 -4.93 -9.65 -5.84
CA ARG A 294 -4.95 -8.71 -6.98
C ARG A 294 -4.36 -9.33 -8.26
N GLN A 295 -4.94 -10.42 -8.75
CA GLN A 295 -4.46 -11.18 -9.92
C GLN A 295 -5.40 -11.07 -11.13
N SER A 296 -6.62 -10.51 -10.97
CA SER A 296 -7.51 -10.21 -12.09
C SER A 296 -7.53 -8.71 -12.36
N THR A 297 -7.15 -8.30 -13.57
CA THR A 297 -7.34 -6.94 -14.06
C THR A 297 -8.82 -6.65 -14.20
N SER A 298 -9.26 -5.44 -13.87
CA SER A 298 -10.65 -5.06 -14.09
C SER A 298 -10.98 -5.05 -15.59
N PRO A 299 -12.26 -5.18 -15.99
CA PRO A 299 -12.64 -5.10 -17.39
C PRO A 299 -12.24 -3.76 -18.03
N TYR A 300 -12.40 -2.67 -17.27
CA TYR A 300 -11.97 -1.33 -17.68
C TYR A 300 -10.44 -1.25 -17.85
N GLU A 301 -9.67 -1.77 -16.89
CA GLU A 301 -8.21 -1.84 -16.99
C GLU A 301 -7.76 -2.64 -18.22
N SER A 302 -8.44 -3.75 -18.49
CA SER A 302 -8.17 -4.61 -19.63
C SER A 302 -8.50 -3.91 -20.95
N MET A 303 -9.59 -3.15 -21.01
CA MET A 303 -9.97 -2.35 -22.18
C MET A 303 -8.92 -1.25 -22.47
N ILE A 304 -8.51 -0.49 -21.46
CA ILE A 304 -7.48 0.56 -21.62
C ILE A 304 -6.14 -0.06 -22.03
N TYR A 305 -5.74 -1.17 -21.41
CA TYR A 305 -4.49 -1.84 -21.73
C TYR A 305 -4.47 -2.42 -23.16
N THR A 306 -5.59 -2.92 -23.66
CA THR A 306 -5.66 -3.60 -24.97
C THR A 306 -5.97 -2.68 -26.14
N LEU A 307 -6.73 -1.61 -25.94
CA LEU A 307 -7.16 -0.71 -27.01
C LEU A 307 -6.45 0.64 -26.99
N TRP A 308 -6.37 1.28 -25.81
CA TRP A 308 -5.77 2.62 -25.68
C TRP A 308 -4.24 2.57 -25.74
N LEU A 309 -3.60 1.68 -24.96
CA LEU A 309 -2.14 1.62 -24.86
C LEU A 309 -1.45 1.37 -26.20
N PRO A 310 -1.90 0.45 -27.09
CA PRO A 310 -1.26 0.26 -28.39
C PRO A 310 -1.30 1.49 -29.28
N ARG A 311 -2.39 2.27 -29.24
CA ARG A 311 -2.54 3.50 -30.05
C ARG A 311 -1.60 4.59 -29.57
N VAL A 312 -1.57 4.84 -28.26
CA VAL A 312 -0.65 5.81 -27.67
C VAL A 312 0.79 5.37 -27.81
N ARG A 313 1.08 4.07 -27.71
CA ARG A 313 2.41 3.53 -28.00
C ARG A 313 2.85 3.85 -29.43
N SER A 314 1.99 3.61 -30.42
CA SER A 314 2.29 3.93 -31.82
C SER A 314 2.60 5.42 -31.99
N ALA A 315 1.72 6.29 -31.46
CA ALA A 315 1.87 7.74 -31.57
C ALA A 315 3.15 8.26 -30.88
N LEU A 316 3.45 7.80 -29.67
CA LEU A 316 4.64 8.23 -28.93
C LEU A 316 5.95 7.69 -29.51
N LEU A 317 5.94 6.49 -30.10
CA LEU A 317 7.15 5.91 -30.71
C LEU A 317 7.43 6.51 -32.09
N ASN A 318 6.41 6.59 -32.94
CA ASN A 318 6.59 6.93 -34.36
C ASN A 318 6.48 8.44 -34.62
N ASP A 319 5.47 9.11 -34.05
CA ASP A 319 5.08 10.46 -34.49
C ASP A 319 5.59 11.56 -33.55
N TRP A 320 5.76 11.27 -32.27
CA TRP A 320 6.16 12.27 -31.28
C TRP A 320 7.60 12.77 -31.51
N ASP A 321 7.82 14.08 -31.53
CA ASP A 321 9.17 14.66 -31.47
C ASP A 321 9.56 15.02 -30.03
N VAL A 322 10.72 14.56 -29.56
CA VAL A 322 11.23 14.85 -28.21
C VAL A 322 11.49 16.35 -28.01
N TYR A 323 11.87 17.05 -29.09
CA TYR A 323 12.14 18.49 -29.02
C TYR A 323 10.87 19.34 -28.92
N ASP A 324 9.69 18.78 -29.22
CA ASP A 324 8.39 19.37 -28.93
C ASP A 324 7.62 18.52 -27.90
N PRO A 325 7.84 18.76 -26.59
CA PRO A 325 7.17 18.03 -25.52
C PRO A 325 5.67 18.36 -25.38
N ARG A 326 5.15 19.43 -25.99
CA ARG A 326 3.79 19.93 -25.71
C ARG A 326 2.69 18.92 -26.06
N PRO A 327 2.68 18.27 -27.25
CA PRO A 327 1.61 17.34 -27.61
C PRO A 327 1.56 16.12 -26.67
N ALA A 328 2.72 15.53 -26.38
CA ALA A 328 2.82 14.36 -25.53
C ALA A 328 2.57 14.67 -24.04
N THR A 329 3.03 15.82 -23.53
CA THR A 329 2.72 16.23 -22.15
C THR A 329 1.23 16.55 -21.98
N SER A 330 0.60 17.21 -22.96
CA SER A 330 -0.85 17.46 -22.95
C SER A 330 -1.65 16.16 -22.93
N LEU A 331 -1.24 15.16 -23.72
CA LEU A 331 -1.86 13.84 -23.74
C LEU A 331 -1.77 13.15 -22.36
N VAL A 332 -0.59 13.12 -21.77
CA VAL A 332 -0.39 12.51 -20.45
C VAL A 332 -1.21 13.24 -19.38
N VAL A 333 -1.22 14.57 -19.38
CA VAL A 333 -1.99 15.38 -18.41
C VAL A 333 -3.49 15.17 -18.54
N ALA A 334 -4.02 15.12 -19.75
CA ALA A 334 -5.45 14.96 -20.00
C ALA A 334 -5.96 13.59 -19.51
N TRP A 335 -5.15 12.54 -19.67
CA TRP A 335 -5.56 11.17 -19.36
C TRP A 335 -5.10 10.61 -18.01
N LYS A 336 -4.21 11.31 -17.29
CA LYS A 336 -3.61 10.81 -16.02
C LYS A 336 -4.63 10.39 -14.95
N GLU A 337 -5.80 11.03 -14.92
CA GLU A 337 -6.85 10.80 -13.89
C GLU A 337 -7.77 9.62 -14.24
N ILE A 338 -7.78 9.21 -15.51
CA ILE A 338 -8.73 8.25 -16.08
C ILE A 338 -8.07 6.89 -16.29
N ILE A 339 -6.76 6.90 -16.53
CA ILE A 339 -5.99 5.70 -16.84
C ILE A 339 -5.58 4.98 -15.55
N PRO A 340 -5.63 3.63 -15.53
CA PRO A 340 -5.10 2.86 -14.43
C PRO A 340 -3.61 3.14 -14.18
N HIS A 341 -3.22 3.24 -12.91
CA HIS A 341 -1.88 3.66 -12.52
C HIS A 341 -0.76 2.83 -13.17
N PHE A 342 -0.94 1.51 -13.30
CA PHE A 342 0.06 0.63 -13.92
C PHE A 342 0.25 0.90 -15.43
N VAL A 343 -0.80 1.34 -16.13
CA VAL A 343 -0.71 1.70 -17.56
C VAL A 343 0.01 3.02 -17.72
N LEU A 344 -0.29 4.01 -16.86
CA LEU A 344 0.43 5.29 -16.85
C LEU A 344 1.93 5.08 -16.57
N ALA A 345 2.26 4.25 -15.58
CA ALA A 345 3.64 3.88 -15.29
C ALA A 345 4.32 3.20 -16.49
N ASN A 346 3.62 2.29 -17.19
CA ASN A 346 4.13 1.67 -18.41
C ASN A 346 4.44 2.72 -19.50
N VAL A 347 3.53 3.66 -19.73
CA VAL A 347 3.73 4.73 -20.73
C VAL A 347 4.95 5.57 -20.38
N LEU A 348 5.07 6.02 -19.13
CA LEU A 348 6.20 6.84 -18.70
C LEU A 348 7.52 6.06 -18.76
N ASP A 349 7.56 4.86 -18.18
CA ASP A 349 8.80 4.10 -18.02
C ASP A 349 9.29 3.42 -19.30
N GLN A 350 8.38 2.95 -20.16
CA GLN A 350 8.73 2.15 -21.34
C GLN A 350 8.68 2.94 -22.64
N LEU A 351 7.93 4.05 -22.70
CA LEU A 351 7.80 4.84 -23.93
C LEU A 351 8.52 6.18 -23.81
N VAL A 352 8.19 6.96 -22.77
CA VAL A 352 8.69 8.33 -22.62
C VAL A 352 10.16 8.34 -22.19
N VAL A 353 10.49 7.70 -21.05
CA VAL A 353 11.85 7.73 -20.49
C VAL A 353 12.92 7.17 -21.43
N PRO A 354 12.72 6.04 -22.14
CA PRO A 354 13.74 5.52 -23.05
C PRO A 354 14.03 6.49 -24.20
N LYS A 355 13.01 7.18 -24.71
CA LYS A 355 13.15 8.19 -25.77
C LYS A 355 13.86 9.44 -25.27
N LEU A 356 13.51 9.95 -24.09
CA LEU A 356 14.22 11.05 -23.42
C LEU A 356 15.68 10.70 -23.15
N THR A 357 15.95 9.47 -22.69
CA THR A 357 17.29 8.97 -22.44
C THR A 357 18.10 8.86 -23.75
N GLY A 358 17.46 8.42 -24.84
CA GLY A 358 18.04 8.41 -26.18
C GLY A 358 18.43 9.81 -26.64
N ALA A 359 17.52 10.78 -26.57
CA ALA A 359 17.76 12.18 -26.92
C ALA A 359 18.87 12.80 -26.05
N LEU A 360 18.92 12.47 -24.75
CA LEU A 360 19.97 12.93 -23.85
C LEU A 360 21.35 12.35 -24.20
N LYS A 361 21.40 11.10 -24.66
CA LYS A 361 22.64 10.47 -25.14
C LYS A 361 23.14 11.15 -26.42
N GLU A 362 22.24 11.44 -27.35
CA GLU A 362 22.51 12.15 -28.60
C GLU A 362 22.92 13.61 -28.39
N TRP A 363 22.40 14.25 -27.35
CA TRP A 363 22.79 15.60 -26.96
C TRP A 363 24.29 15.67 -26.64
N LYS A 364 25.00 16.51 -27.40
CA LYS A 364 26.45 16.70 -27.32
C LYS A 364 26.77 18.17 -27.08
N PRO A 365 27.00 18.57 -25.82
CA PRO A 365 27.25 19.97 -25.48
C PRO A 365 28.55 20.53 -26.08
N ARG A 366 29.49 19.66 -26.45
CA ARG A 366 30.81 20.03 -27.01
C ARG A 366 30.75 20.48 -28.49
N SER A 367 29.63 20.32 -29.20
CA SER A 367 29.55 20.51 -30.66
C SER A 367 29.10 21.90 -31.14
N SER A 368 29.43 22.98 -30.41
CA SER A 368 29.29 24.36 -30.91
C SER A 368 30.37 24.73 -31.95
N SER A 369 31.06 23.75 -32.55
CA SER A 369 32.03 23.99 -33.62
C SER A 369 31.26 24.22 -34.92
N ARG A 370 31.33 25.44 -35.44
CA ARG A 370 30.68 25.99 -36.66
C ARG A 370 30.88 25.18 -37.96
N ARG A 371 31.50 24.00 -37.93
CA ARG A 371 31.85 23.20 -39.12
C ARG A 371 30.79 22.18 -39.55
N HIS A 372 29.76 21.91 -38.76
CA HIS A 372 28.68 21.00 -39.16
C HIS A 372 27.30 21.65 -38.99
N THR A 373 26.70 22.05 -40.11
CA THR A 373 25.37 22.66 -40.25
C THR A 373 24.21 21.68 -40.03
N SER A 374 24.47 20.38 -39.83
CA SER A 374 23.44 19.34 -39.80
C SER A 374 22.84 19.03 -38.42
N SER A 375 23.28 19.65 -37.32
CA SER A 375 22.74 19.33 -35.99
C SER A 375 22.58 20.53 -35.04
N HIS A 376 21.90 21.57 -35.52
CA HIS A 376 21.49 22.72 -34.68
C HIS A 376 20.70 22.33 -33.41
N HIS A 377 20.09 21.14 -33.37
CA HIS A 377 19.35 20.63 -32.21
C HIS A 377 20.23 19.92 -31.17
N SER A 378 21.38 19.35 -31.56
CA SER A 378 22.27 18.59 -30.67
C SER A 378 23.11 19.48 -29.74
N SER A 379 23.27 20.77 -30.07
CA SER A 379 23.96 21.75 -29.24
C SER A 379 23.04 22.63 -28.40
N ARG A 380 21.72 22.56 -28.61
CA ARG A 380 20.74 23.39 -27.89
C ARG A 380 20.56 22.92 -26.45
N PHE A 381 20.22 23.85 -25.57
CA PHE A 381 19.84 23.57 -24.20
C PHE A 381 18.66 22.58 -24.15
N PRO A 382 18.72 21.49 -23.35
CA PRO A 382 17.70 20.44 -23.32
C PRO A 382 16.49 20.85 -22.48
N TRP A 383 15.78 21.90 -22.90
CA TRP A 383 14.60 22.42 -22.18
C TRP A 383 13.49 21.37 -22.03
N TRP A 384 13.36 20.48 -23.01
CA TRP A 384 12.39 19.37 -23.03
C TRP A 384 12.56 18.43 -21.83
N LEU A 385 13.78 18.29 -21.28
CA LEU A 385 14.03 17.44 -20.12
C LEU A 385 13.21 17.95 -18.92
N PHE A 386 13.28 19.25 -18.67
CA PHE A 386 12.67 19.88 -17.49
C PHE A 386 11.15 19.87 -17.55
N SER A 387 10.55 19.96 -18.76
CA SER A 387 9.10 19.82 -18.91
C SER A 387 8.58 18.44 -18.53
N TRP A 388 9.42 17.41 -18.57
CA TRP A 388 9.02 16.04 -18.23
C TRP A 388 9.26 15.66 -16.77
N LEU A 389 10.20 16.33 -16.07
CA LEU A 389 10.56 15.99 -14.69
C LEU A 389 9.36 15.99 -13.74
N GLN A 390 8.39 16.89 -13.95
CA GLN A 390 7.18 16.98 -13.11
C GLN A 390 6.22 15.79 -13.22
N TYR A 391 6.33 14.98 -14.28
CA TYR A 391 5.44 13.83 -14.53
C TYR A 391 6.10 12.49 -14.20
N LEU A 392 7.41 12.48 -13.97
CA LEU A 392 8.17 11.26 -13.72
C LEU A 392 8.21 10.92 -12.23
N GLY A 393 8.17 9.63 -11.92
CA GLY A 393 8.31 9.15 -10.54
C GLY A 393 9.71 9.38 -9.96
N GLU A 394 9.83 9.28 -8.64
CA GLU A 394 11.06 9.54 -7.85
C GLU A 394 12.29 8.80 -8.41
N ARG A 395 12.09 7.57 -8.91
CA ARG A 395 13.11 6.75 -9.62
C ARG A 395 13.93 7.54 -10.65
N HIS A 396 13.29 8.41 -11.44
CA HIS A 396 13.95 9.10 -12.55
C HIS A 396 14.34 10.53 -12.21
N THR A 397 13.67 11.12 -11.23
CA THR A 397 13.83 12.51 -10.79
C THR A 397 14.90 12.65 -9.71
N ASP A 398 15.28 11.57 -9.01
CA ASP A 398 16.33 11.64 -8.00
C ASP A 398 17.74 11.72 -8.63
N PRO A 399 18.52 12.80 -8.39
CA PRO A 399 19.87 12.94 -8.95
C PRO A 399 20.90 12.06 -8.23
N ARG A 400 20.56 11.52 -7.05
CA ARG A 400 21.43 10.67 -6.23
C ARG A 400 21.40 9.21 -6.66
N GLN A 401 20.33 8.78 -7.32
CA GLN A 401 20.23 7.40 -7.78
C GLN A 401 21.28 7.12 -8.88
N PRO A 402 21.85 5.90 -8.92
CA PRO A 402 22.89 5.55 -9.89
C PRO A 402 22.34 5.41 -11.31
N THR A 403 21.04 5.12 -11.43
CA THR A 403 20.31 4.91 -12.66
C THR A 403 19.06 5.79 -12.66
N GLY A 404 18.81 6.50 -13.76
CA GLY A 404 17.69 7.43 -13.87
C GLY A 404 17.99 8.57 -14.83
N LEU A 405 16.95 9.18 -15.38
CA LEU A 405 17.06 10.25 -16.37
C LEU A 405 17.86 11.44 -15.83
N LEU A 406 17.60 11.87 -14.58
CA LEU A 406 18.32 12.99 -13.99
C LEU A 406 19.78 12.62 -13.63
N SER A 407 20.06 11.36 -13.29
CA SER A 407 21.42 10.89 -13.06
C SER A 407 22.28 10.96 -14.33
N ASP A 408 21.71 10.59 -15.48
CA ASP A 408 22.34 10.72 -16.80
C ASP A 408 22.49 12.20 -17.18
N ALA A 409 21.47 13.02 -16.88
CA ALA A 409 21.51 14.46 -17.15
C ALA A 409 22.60 15.15 -16.31
N LYS A 410 22.76 14.76 -15.05
CA LYS A 410 23.84 15.20 -14.16
C LYS A 410 25.22 14.87 -14.75
N ARG A 411 25.43 13.64 -15.26
CA ARG A 411 26.70 13.24 -15.90
C ARG A 411 26.98 14.12 -17.11
N LYS A 412 25.98 14.40 -17.95
CA LYS A 412 26.13 15.29 -19.11
C LYS A 412 26.37 16.74 -18.69
N PHE A 413 25.69 17.23 -17.65
CA PHE A 413 25.88 18.56 -17.10
C PHE A 413 27.31 18.77 -16.57
N ARG A 414 27.90 17.77 -15.91
CA ARG A 414 29.33 17.81 -15.53
C ARG A 414 30.24 18.02 -16.75
N VAL A 415 29.97 17.29 -17.84
CA VAL A 415 30.72 17.47 -19.10
C VAL A 415 30.51 18.86 -19.71
N VAL A 416 29.31 19.45 -19.58
CA VAL A 416 29.05 20.84 -19.97
C VAL A 416 29.96 21.76 -19.17
N LEU A 417 29.94 21.67 -17.84
CA LEU A 417 30.77 22.50 -16.96
C LEU A 417 32.28 22.33 -17.24
N ASP A 418 32.72 21.12 -17.55
CA ASP A 418 34.12 20.82 -17.87
C ASP A 418 34.58 21.37 -19.23
N SER A 419 33.65 21.58 -20.17
CA SER A 419 33.97 22.03 -21.55
C SER A 419 33.41 23.40 -21.92
N TRP A 420 32.63 24.03 -21.04
CA TRP A 420 32.06 25.35 -21.27
C TRP A 420 33.16 26.40 -21.38
N ASP A 421 32.92 27.36 -22.27
CA ASP A 421 33.80 28.51 -22.49
C ASP A 421 33.34 29.66 -21.58
N LEU A 422 34.19 30.04 -20.63
CA LEU A 422 33.87 31.06 -19.62
C LEU A 422 33.67 32.44 -20.25
N ARG A 423 34.23 32.69 -21.44
CA ARG A 423 34.09 33.95 -22.18
C ARG A 423 32.66 34.16 -22.70
N LYS A 424 31.90 33.08 -22.91
CA LYS A 424 30.51 33.13 -23.39
C LYS A 424 29.50 33.50 -22.30
N GLY A 425 29.93 33.57 -21.03
CA GLY A 425 29.07 33.89 -19.89
C GLY A 425 28.44 32.66 -19.25
N LEU A 426 27.22 32.82 -18.73
CA LEU A 426 26.48 31.77 -18.02
C LEU A 426 26.00 30.68 -18.98
N VAL A 427 25.89 29.45 -18.47
CA VAL A 427 25.28 28.34 -19.20
C VAL A 427 23.78 28.61 -19.36
N ASP A 428 23.25 28.37 -20.57
CA ASP A 428 21.83 28.48 -20.86
C ASP A 428 20.99 27.63 -19.88
N GLY A 429 19.97 28.23 -19.28
CA GLY A 429 19.06 27.54 -18.36
C GLY A 429 19.72 27.03 -17.07
N ILE A 430 20.83 27.64 -16.62
CA ILE A 430 21.52 27.27 -15.36
C ILE A 430 20.59 27.23 -14.13
N GLN A 431 19.55 28.06 -14.10
CA GLN A 431 18.53 28.05 -13.03
C GLN A 431 17.71 26.75 -13.04
N LEU A 432 17.30 26.28 -14.22
CA LEU A 432 16.57 25.01 -14.35
C LEU A 432 17.44 23.84 -13.90
N TRP A 433 18.75 23.89 -14.15
CA TRP A 433 19.70 22.90 -13.62
C TRP A 433 19.82 22.96 -12.09
N ARG A 434 19.81 24.17 -11.50
CA ARG A 434 19.81 24.35 -10.05
C ARG A 434 18.55 23.73 -9.44
N ASP A 435 17.38 24.05 -9.98
CA ASP A 435 16.10 23.56 -9.47
C ASP A 435 15.97 22.04 -9.61
N ALA A 436 16.42 21.46 -10.73
CA ALA A 436 16.36 20.02 -10.95
C ALA A 436 17.37 19.23 -10.09
N LEU A 437 18.62 19.69 -9.96
CA LEU A 437 19.69 18.95 -9.27
C LEU A 437 19.74 19.22 -7.76
N GLY A 438 19.16 20.33 -7.29
CA GLY A 438 19.15 20.71 -5.88
C GLY A 438 20.57 20.73 -5.26
N SER A 439 20.80 19.96 -4.20
CA SER A 439 22.11 19.91 -3.53
C SER A 439 23.26 19.38 -4.41
N GLU A 440 22.95 18.53 -5.39
CA GLU A 440 23.96 17.97 -6.30
C GLU A 440 24.52 19.02 -7.26
N PHE A 441 23.78 20.11 -7.49
CA PHE A 441 24.21 21.24 -8.31
C PHE A 441 25.48 21.89 -7.73
N ASP A 442 25.46 22.23 -6.44
CA ASP A 442 26.58 22.86 -5.75
C ASP A 442 27.83 21.99 -5.75
N VAL A 443 27.65 20.67 -5.60
CA VAL A 443 28.73 19.68 -5.66
C VAL A 443 29.35 19.65 -7.06
N CYS A 444 28.52 19.70 -8.12
CA CYS A 444 29.02 19.74 -9.49
C CYS A 444 29.80 21.03 -9.75
N LEU A 445 29.29 22.20 -9.32
CA LEU A 445 30.01 23.47 -9.47
C LEU A 445 31.34 23.48 -8.72
N ARG A 446 31.37 22.99 -7.47
CA ARG A 446 32.61 22.94 -6.67
C ARG A 446 33.67 22.03 -7.27
N ASN A 447 33.29 20.89 -7.83
CA ASN A 447 34.25 19.90 -8.31
C ASN A 447 34.69 20.13 -9.76
N HIS A 448 33.81 20.67 -10.61
CA HIS A 448 34.06 20.79 -12.05
C HIS A 448 34.29 22.25 -12.49
N LEU A 449 33.50 23.20 -11.99
CA LEU A 449 33.60 24.60 -12.41
C LEU A 449 34.65 25.37 -11.60
N LEU A 450 34.66 25.25 -10.27
CA LEU A 450 35.56 26.03 -9.39
C LEU A 450 37.06 25.83 -9.73
N PRO A 451 37.58 24.61 -9.96
CA PRO A 451 38.98 24.43 -10.34
C PRO A 451 39.29 25.05 -11.71
N ARG A 452 38.30 25.14 -12.61
CA ARG A 452 38.45 25.78 -13.92
C ARG A 452 38.43 27.31 -13.81
N LEU A 453 37.58 27.88 -12.96
CA LEU A 453 37.61 29.32 -12.66
C LEU A 453 38.98 29.72 -12.09
N GLY A 454 39.54 28.90 -11.18
CA GLY A 454 40.90 29.10 -10.67
C GLY A 454 41.96 29.00 -11.75
N ARG A 455 41.90 27.99 -12.63
CA ARG A 455 42.83 27.87 -13.77
C ARG A 455 42.73 29.06 -14.74
N HIS A 456 41.52 29.54 -15.04
CA HIS A 456 41.31 30.71 -15.90
C HIS A 456 41.89 31.98 -15.26
N LEU A 457 41.73 32.20 -13.95
CA LEU A 457 42.45 33.28 -13.24
C LEU A 457 43.97 33.08 -13.24
N ARG A 458 44.45 31.85 -13.21
CA ARG A 458 45.88 31.60 -13.22
C ARG A 458 46.51 31.88 -14.58
N GLU A 459 45.86 31.48 -15.66
CA GLU A 459 46.39 31.51 -17.02
C GLU A 459 46.04 32.80 -17.79
N ASP A 460 44.80 33.28 -17.71
CA ASP A 460 44.30 34.40 -18.53
C ASP A 460 44.33 35.75 -17.80
N PHE A 461 44.49 35.78 -16.47
CA PHE A 461 44.49 37.03 -15.70
C PHE A 461 45.91 37.47 -15.33
N GLU A 462 46.33 38.60 -15.86
CA GLU A 462 47.57 39.29 -15.49
C GLU A 462 47.22 40.66 -14.89
N VAL A 463 47.89 41.01 -13.80
CA VAL A 463 47.76 42.34 -13.22
C VAL A 463 48.86 43.19 -13.85
N ASN A 464 48.49 44.27 -14.53
CA ASN A 464 49.43 45.17 -15.15
C ASN A 464 48.97 46.62 -14.90
N PRO A 465 49.73 47.42 -14.14
CA PRO A 465 49.33 48.79 -13.80
C PRO A 465 49.10 49.71 -15.01
N GLN A 466 49.68 49.41 -16.17
CA GLN A 466 49.61 50.26 -17.38
C GLN A 466 48.51 49.83 -18.37
N ASP A 467 48.13 48.56 -18.40
CA ASP A 467 47.11 48.02 -19.31
C ASP A 467 46.39 46.83 -18.64
N GLN A 468 45.33 47.12 -17.89
CA GLN A 468 44.65 46.13 -17.07
C GLN A 468 43.47 45.49 -17.83
N ASP A 469 43.59 44.20 -18.13
CA ASP A 469 42.46 43.41 -18.62
C ASP A 469 41.63 42.86 -17.44
N VAL A 470 40.40 43.36 -17.29
CA VAL A 470 39.42 42.90 -16.29
C VAL A 470 38.51 41.79 -16.83
N SER A 471 38.57 41.49 -18.13
CA SER A 471 37.62 40.56 -18.78
C SER A 471 37.67 39.16 -18.15
N ALA A 472 38.87 38.70 -17.77
CA ALA A 472 39.05 37.41 -17.12
C ALA A 472 38.31 37.31 -15.77
N LEU A 473 38.29 38.43 -15.04
CA LEU A 473 37.69 38.57 -13.71
C LEU A 473 36.17 38.82 -13.80
N GLU A 474 35.72 39.63 -14.75
CA GLU A 474 34.30 39.82 -15.07
C GLU A 474 33.61 38.50 -15.47
N ASN A 475 34.29 37.66 -16.26
CA ASN A 475 33.76 36.35 -16.66
C ASN A 475 33.47 35.43 -15.47
N ILE A 476 34.17 35.63 -14.35
CA ILE A 476 34.01 34.84 -13.13
C ILE A 476 32.93 35.47 -12.25
N PHE A 477 32.85 36.81 -12.18
CA PHE A 477 31.77 37.49 -11.45
C PHE A 477 30.38 37.19 -12.01
N LYS A 478 30.25 36.87 -13.30
CA LYS A 478 28.99 36.35 -13.86
C LYS A 478 28.48 35.11 -13.11
N TRP A 479 29.36 34.34 -12.45
CA TRP A 479 29.02 33.14 -11.67
C TRP A 479 28.81 33.40 -10.18
N LYS A 480 28.95 34.64 -9.69
CA LYS A 480 28.94 34.97 -8.25
C LYS A 480 27.68 34.46 -7.54
N ASP A 481 26.50 34.59 -8.17
CA ASP A 481 25.21 34.25 -7.55
C ASP A 481 24.99 32.72 -7.43
N PHE A 482 25.87 31.90 -8.00
CA PHE A 482 25.84 30.44 -7.93
C PHE A 482 26.80 29.84 -6.90
N PHE A 483 27.65 30.66 -6.28
CA PHE A 483 28.55 30.23 -5.22
C PHE A 483 28.21 30.94 -3.91
N LYS A 484 28.55 30.30 -2.78
CA LYS A 484 28.54 31.00 -1.49
C LYS A 484 29.66 32.06 -1.50
N PRO A 485 29.45 33.28 -0.97
CA PRO A 485 30.45 34.35 -0.99
C PRO A 485 31.82 33.89 -0.46
N ASN A 486 31.84 33.09 0.62
CA ASN A 486 33.08 32.54 1.19
C ASN A 486 33.91 31.71 0.19
N VAL A 487 33.26 30.87 -0.63
CA VAL A 487 33.98 30.06 -1.64
C VAL A 487 34.62 30.95 -2.71
N PHE A 488 33.92 32.03 -3.08
CA PHE A 488 34.41 33.00 -4.05
C PHE A 488 35.56 33.84 -3.47
N GLY A 489 35.46 34.26 -2.20
CA GLY A 489 36.55 34.94 -1.49
C GLY A 489 37.81 34.08 -1.41
N LEU A 490 37.69 32.80 -1.07
CA LEU A 490 38.82 31.87 -1.05
C LEU A 490 39.47 31.69 -2.43
N LEU A 491 38.68 31.70 -3.51
CA LEU A 491 39.20 31.65 -4.88
C LEU A 491 40.07 32.89 -5.20
N LEU A 492 39.60 34.08 -4.81
CA LEU A 492 40.35 35.31 -5.00
C LEU A 492 41.62 35.34 -4.14
N VAL A 493 41.56 34.89 -2.89
CA VAL A 493 42.75 34.78 -2.03
C VAL A 493 43.78 33.81 -2.59
N ALA A 494 43.34 32.72 -3.23
CA ALA A 494 44.26 31.75 -3.81
C ALA A 494 44.90 32.20 -5.13
N GLU A 495 44.17 32.89 -6.01
CA GLU A 495 44.64 33.15 -7.39
C GLU A 495 44.83 34.64 -7.73
N PHE A 496 44.01 35.55 -7.17
CA PHE A 496 44.06 36.99 -7.46
C PHE A 496 45.07 37.72 -6.54
N PHE A 497 44.90 37.60 -5.23
CA PHE A 497 45.70 38.36 -4.25
C PHE A 497 47.21 38.11 -4.33
N PRO A 498 47.71 36.88 -4.61
CA PRO A 498 49.14 36.66 -4.75
C PRO A 498 49.75 37.43 -5.93
N LYS A 499 49.03 37.52 -7.06
CA LYS A 499 49.46 38.31 -8.22
C LYS A 499 49.42 39.80 -7.89
N TRP A 500 48.36 40.25 -7.24
CA TRP A 500 48.18 41.63 -6.81
C TRP A 500 49.28 42.09 -5.84
N HIS A 501 49.56 41.31 -4.79
CA HIS A 501 50.62 41.59 -3.81
C HIS A 501 52.02 41.59 -4.45
N ASN A 502 52.27 40.74 -5.43
CA ASN A 502 53.55 40.72 -6.16
C ASN A 502 53.78 42.03 -6.92
N ILE A 503 52.77 42.54 -7.62
CA ILE A 503 52.90 43.80 -8.36
C ILE A 503 52.94 45.00 -7.43
N LEU A 504 52.19 44.97 -6.32
CA LEU A 504 52.34 45.96 -5.28
C LEU A 504 53.79 45.99 -4.75
N TYR A 505 54.40 44.83 -4.48
CA TYR A 505 55.80 44.73 -4.06
C TYR A 505 56.79 45.26 -5.12
N ILE A 506 56.62 44.86 -6.37
CA ILE A 506 57.46 45.33 -7.49
C ILE A 506 57.35 46.85 -7.65
N TRP A 507 56.15 47.41 -7.55
CA TRP A 507 55.91 48.84 -7.69
C TRP A 507 56.49 49.64 -6.51
N LEU A 508 56.37 49.12 -5.28
CA LEU A 508 56.96 49.71 -4.08
C LEU A 508 58.50 49.64 -4.05
N THR A 509 59.10 48.72 -4.79
CA THR A 509 60.55 48.51 -4.85
C THR A 509 61.21 49.32 -5.99
N ASN A 510 60.47 49.65 -7.05
CA ASN A 510 60.96 50.35 -8.23
C ASN A 510 60.43 51.79 -8.30
N ASP A 511 61.03 52.69 -7.50
CA ASP A 511 60.76 54.14 -7.46
C ASP A 511 59.25 54.51 -7.39
N PRO A 512 58.59 54.28 -6.23
CA PRO A 512 57.14 54.35 -6.10
C PRO A 512 56.58 55.77 -6.09
N ASN A 513 55.57 56.04 -6.91
CA ASN A 513 54.65 57.16 -6.70
C ASN A 513 53.48 56.72 -5.80
N TYR A 514 53.53 57.06 -4.51
CA TYR A 514 52.52 56.63 -3.53
C TYR A 514 51.09 57.11 -3.83
N GLU A 515 50.92 58.22 -4.56
CA GLU A 515 49.60 58.73 -4.95
C GLU A 515 48.95 57.80 -5.99
N GLU A 516 49.68 57.43 -7.04
CA GLU A 516 49.23 56.48 -8.06
C GLU A 516 48.98 55.08 -7.48
N VAL A 517 49.82 54.62 -6.54
CA VAL A 517 49.61 53.33 -5.85
C VAL A 517 48.33 53.36 -5.01
N GLY A 518 48.02 54.49 -4.36
CA GLY A 518 46.80 54.68 -3.58
C GLY A 518 45.53 54.71 -4.44
N GLU A 519 45.57 55.38 -5.60
CA GLU A 519 44.49 55.36 -6.59
C GLU A 519 44.26 53.95 -7.15
N TRP A 520 45.34 53.23 -7.48
CA TRP A 520 45.28 51.85 -7.97
C TRP A 520 44.69 50.87 -6.94
N PHE A 521 45.09 51.00 -5.67
CA PHE A 521 44.51 50.22 -4.57
C PHE A 521 43.00 50.45 -4.46
N SER A 522 42.60 51.73 -4.46
CA SER A 522 41.19 52.13 -4.32
C SER A 522 40.37 51.64 -5.50
N TRP A 523 40.90 51.75 -6.71
CA TRP A 523 40.27 51.24 -7.92
C TRP A 523 40.05 49.73 -7.85
N TRP A 524 41.06 48.94 -7.51
CA TRP A 524 40.90 47.49 -7.39
C TRP A 524 39.86 47.09 -6.35
N ARG A 525 39.78 47.82 -5.24
CA ARG A 525 38.75 47.61 -4.22
C ARG A 525 37.34 47.84 -4.78
N THR A 526 37.15 48.79 -5.70
CA THR A 526 35.85 48.99 -6.38
C THR A 526 35.50 47.92 -7.40
N GLN A 527 36.49 47.21 -7.96
CA GLN A 527 36.24 46.14 -8.94
C GLN A 527 35.73 44.85 -8.29
N ILE A 528 36.03 44.60 -7.02
CA ILE A 528 35.51 43.44 -6.30
C ILE A 528 34.11 43.76 -5.74
N PRO A 529 33.09 42.90 -5.94
CA PRO A 529 31.76 43.08 -5.37
C PRO A 529 31.78 43.28 -3.86
N GLU A 530 30.91 44.17 -3.35
CA GLU A 530 30.81 44.52 -1.93
C GLU A 530 30.62 43.28 -1.03
N ASP A 531 29.73 42.36 -1.41
CA ASP A 531 29.47 41.10 -0.71
C ASP A 531 30.73 40.24 -0.46
N VAL A 532 31.72 40.35 -1.34
CA VAL A 532 32.98 39.60 -1.28
C VAL A 532 34.04 40.41 -0.53
N ASN A 533 34.05 41.73 -0.67
CA ASN A 533 34.94 42.63 0.06
C ASN A 533 34.65 42.67 1.57
N GLU A 534 33.40 42.51 1.99
CA GLU A 534 33.01 42.45 3.40
C GLU A 534 33.48 41.17 4.11
N LEU A 535 33.91 40.15 3.36
CA LEU A 535 34.42 38.92 3.95
C LEU A 535 35.75 39.19 4.66
N THR A 536 35.86 38.74 5.91
CA THR A 536 37.07 38.91 6.73
C THR A 536 38.33 38.38 6.05
N ILE A 537 38.21 37.28 5.32
CA ILE A 537 39.31 36.64 4.57
C ILE A 537 39.87 37.58 3.49
N VAL A 538 39.01 38.37 2.84
CA VAL A 538 39.39 39.31 1.77
C VAL A 538 39.88 40.62 2.39
N ASP A 539 39.21 41.12 3.43
CA ASP A 539 39.63 42.31 4.19
C ASP A 539 41.03 42.14 4.83
N ASP A 540 41.36 40.94 5.30
CA ASP A 540 42.70 40.64 5.83
C ASP A 540 43.79 40.71 4.76
N GLU A 541 43.51 40.30 3.52
CA GLU A 541 44.44 40.47 2.39
C GLU A 541 44.62 41.94 2.01
N TRP A 542 43.53 42.72 2.01
CA TRP A 542 43.61 44.18 1.81
C TRP A 542 44.44 44.87 2.91
N LYS A 543 44.24 44.49 4.17
CA LYS A 543 45.05 44.99 5.30
C LYS A 543 46.52 44.61 5.18
N LYS A 544 46.84 43.42 4.66
CA LYS A 544 48.24 43.04 4.37
C LYS A 544 48.85 43.98 3.33
N GLY A 545 48.12 44.30 2.27
CA GLY A 545 48.56 45.26 1.25
C GLY A 545 48.77 46.67 1.81
N LEU A 546 47.86 47.14 2.67
CA LEU A 546 48.05 48.43 3.34
C LEU A 546 49.27 48.44 4.27
N ARG A 547 49.51 47.34 5.02
CA ARG A 547 50.69 47.21 5.88
C ARG A 547 51.99 47.22 5.07
N THR A 548 52.03 46.60 3.89
CA THR A 548 53.22 46.64 3.03
C THR A 548 53.46 48.04 2.47
N MET A 549 52.41 48.79 2.11
CA MET A 549 52.51 50.21 1.72
C MET A 549 52.98 51.10 2.87
N ASP A 550 52.43 50.93 4.08
CA ASP A 550 52.83 51.67 5.29
C ASP A 550 54.29 51.38 5.67
N LEU A 551 54.74 50.14 5.51
CA LEU A 551 56.11 49.75 5.80
C LEU A 551 57.08 50.26 4.72
N ALA A 552 56.69 50.22 3.44
CA ALA A 552 57.47 50.78 2.34
C ALA A 552 57.65 52.30 2.48
N SER A 553 56.60 53.04 2.84
CA SER A 553 56.68 54.50 3.05
C SER A 553 57.58 54.89 4.23
N ARG A 554 57.65 54.06 5.28
CA ARG A 554 58.57 54.27 6.42
C ARG A 554 60.03 53.98 6.07
N LEU A 555 60.28 53.03 5.17
CA LEU A 555 61.63 52.63 4.75
C LEU A 555 62.22 53.54 3.65
N GLY A 556 61.38 54.20 2.84
CA GLY A 556 61.81 55.08 1.76
C GLY A 556 62.73 54.34 0.78
N ASP A 557 63.91 54.89 0.49
CA ASP A 557 64.89 54.29 -0.44
C ASP A 557 65.41 52.91 -0.01
N ARG A 558 65.26 52.54 1.28
CA ARG A 558 65.64 51.21 1.81
C ARG A 558 64.59 50.14 1.55
N ALA A 559 63.42 50.52 1.06
CA ALA A 559 62.33 49.61 0.71
C ALA A 559 62.81 48.49 -0.23
N ALA A 560 63.65 48.83 -1.21
CA ALA A 560 64.17 47.87 -2.18
C ALA A 560 65.06 46.75 -1.58
N ALA A 561 65.63 46.96 -0.40
CA ALA A 561 66.53 46.00 0.26
C ALA A 561 65.91 45.31 1.48
N GLU A 562 64.99 45.99 2.18
CA GLU A 562 64.45 45.53 3.48
C GLU A 562 62.98 45.11 3.44
N LEU A 563 62.27 45.30 2.32
CA LEU A 563 60.89 44.78 2.18
C LEU A 563 60.90 43.25 1.99
N PRO A 564 60.18 42.49 2.84
CA PRO A 564 60.03 41.06 2.64
C PRO A 564 59.23 40.80 1.35
N PRO A 565 59.68 39.88 0.48
CA PRO A 565 58.90 39.50 -0.69
C PRO A 565 57.57 38.88 -0.25
N PRO A 566 56.49 39.06 -1.02
CA PRO A 566 55.19 38.51 -0.67
C PRO A 566 55.32 36.99 -0.59
N SER A 567 55.00 36.43 0.57
CA SER A 567 55.06 34.99 0.81
C SER A 567 54.16 34.29 -0.20
N SER A 568 54.75 33.64 -1.20
CA SER A 568 54.01 32.76 -2.10
C SER A 568 53.54 31.57 -1.28
N THR A 569 52.34 31.63 -0.72
CA THR A 569 51.74 30.52 0.03
C THR A 569 51.45 29.35 -0.91
N THR A 570 52.46 28.50 -1.10
CA THR A 570 52.26 27.06 -1.15
C THR A 570 52.66 26.53 0.22
N ALA A 571 51.67 26.31 1.08
CA ALA A 571 51.72 25.53 2.33
C ALA A 571 52.85 25.84 3.33
N GLU A 572 52.55 26.68 4.32
CA GLU A 572 53.27 26.75 5.60
C GLU A 572 52.31 26.15 6.65
N GLN A 573 52.44 24.87 6.97
CA GLN A 573 53.12 24.36 8.16
C GLN A 573 52.81 25.17 9.43
N LEU A 574 51.93 24.60 10.25
CA LEU A 574 51.78 24.95 11.66
C LEU A 574 53.12 24.73 12.40
N PRO A 575 53.46 25.52 13.44
CA PRO A 575 54.68 25.32 14.20
C PRO A 575 54.55 24.11 15.14
N GLU A 576 55.35 23.07 14.91
CA GLU A 576 55.63 22.03 15.92
C GLU A 576 56.99 22.31 16.56
N GLU A 577 56.99 22.52 17.89
CA GLU A 577 58.16 22.33 18.74
C GLU A 577 58.61 20.85 18.68
N LYS A 578 59.91 20.62 18.54
CA LYS A 578 60.54 19.34 18.89
C LYS A 578 61.76 19.59 19.78
N PRO A 579 62.10 18.61 20.64
CA PRO A 579 63.48 18.19 20.72
C PRO A 579 63.71 16.77 20.17
N HIS A 580 64.88 16.62 19.55
CA HIS A 580 65.58 15.42 19.04
C HIS A 580 65.57 14.20 19.99
N VAL A 581 65.77 12.93 19.58
CA VAL A 581 66.97 12.30 18.98
C VAL A 581 66.61 10.95 18.25
N PRO A 582 67.52 10.10 17.69
CA PRO A 582 67.66 9.85 16.24
C PRO A 582 67.45 8.38 15.77
N ALA A 583 67.36 8.14 14.45
CA ALA A 583 68.16 7.17 13.68
C ALA A 583 67.45 6.60 12.42
N GLU A 584 68.23 6.60 11.34
CA GLU A 584 68.25 5.72 10.15
C GLU A 584 67.10 5.71 9.11
N ALA A 585 67.52 5.91 7.85
CA ALA A 585 66.79 5.70 6.59
C ALA A 585 66.87 4.20 6.16
N PRO A 586 66.18 3.69 5.08
CA PRO A 586 65.48 4.41 4.00
C PRO A 586 64.19 3.78 3.41
N SER A 587 63.48 4.59 2.61
CA SER A 587 62.70 4.23 1.40
C SER A 587 61.37 3.45 1.48
N THR A 588 60.27 4.10 1.06
CA THR A 588 59.46 3.82 -0.17
C THR A 588 57.96 4.17 0.00
N LYS A 589 57.49 5.01 -0.92
CA LYS A 589 56.14 5.17 -1.49
C LYS A 589 54.91 5.25 -0.54
N ALA A 590 54.32 6.45 -0.59
CA ALA A 590 53.00 6.79 -0.07
C ALA A 590 51.87 5.89 -0.60
N ARG A 591 51.01 5.43 0.32
CA ARG A 591 49.58 5.15 0.08
C ARG A 591 48.76 5.89 1.13
N LYS A 592 47.71 6.57 0.66
CA LYS A 592 46.76 7.40 1.41
C LYS A 592 46.20 6.66 2.65
N PRO A 593 45.88 7.35 3.76
CA PRO A 593 45.17 6.71 4.86
C PRO A 593 43.76 6.33 4.40
N LYS A 594 43.41 5.05 4.52
CA LYS A 594 42.03 4.60 4.46
C LYS A 594 41.33 5.13 5.70
N VAL A 595 40.15 5.71 5.50
CA VAL A 595 39.15 5.89 6.54
C VAL A 595 38.93 4.50 7.16
N VAL A 596 39.16 4.39 8.46
CA VAL A 596 38.74 3.21 9.23
C VAL A 596 37.22 3.31 9.30
N GLU A 597 36.53 2.67 8.34
CA GLU A 597 35.20 2.15 8.63
C GLU A 597 35.40 1.16 9.77
N GLU A 598 34.78 1.43 10.91
CA GLU A 598 34.65 0.44 11.98
C GLU A 598 34.01 -0.80 11.33
N VAL A 599 34.84 -1.80 11.02
CA VAL A 599 34.38 -3.05 10.42
C VAL A 599 33.44 -3.66 11.43
N ALA A 600 32.14 -3.61 11.14
CA ALA A 600 31.15 -4.23 12.01
C ALA A 600 31.49 -5.72 12.09
N PHE A 601 31.45 -6.32 13.29
CA PHE A 601 31.81 -7.73 13.49
C PHE A 601 31.02 -8.69 12.57
N LYS A 602 29.83 -8.27 12.12
CA LYS A 602 29.05 -8.95 11.08
C LYS A 602 29.81 -9.12 9.76
N ASP A 603 30.57 -8.12 9.31
CA ASP A 603 31.35 -8.18 8.07
C ASP A 603 32.55 -9.12 8.22
N ILE A 604 33.14 -9.18 9.42
CA ILE A 604 34.19 -10.16 9.78
C ILE A 604 33.60 -11.57 9.74
N LEU A 605 32.42 -11.77 10.32
CA LEU A 605 31.72 -13.06 10.30
C LEU A 605 31.36 -13.49 8.88
N GLU A 606 30.86 -12.59 8.04
CA GLU A 606 30.55 -12.87 6.64
C GLU A 606 31.81 -13.26 5.86
N THR A 607 32.90 -12.51 6.02
CA THR A 607 34.18 -12.82 5.39
C THR A 607 34.70 -14.19 5.84
N TRP A 608 34.66 -14.47 7.14
CA TRP A 608 35.07 -15.76 7.70
C TRP A 608 34.20 -16.93 7.19
N CYS A 609 32.87 -16.74 7.11
CA CYS A 609 31.98 -17.73 6.50
C CYS A 609 32.36 -18.00 5.04
N THR A 610 32.67 -16.97 4.24
CA THR A 610 33.11 -17.18 2.85
C THR A 610 34.44 -17.91 2.74
N GLU A 611 35.38 -17.67 3.65
CA GLU A 611 36.67 -18.38 3.70
C GLU A 611 36.49 -19.86 4.05
N GLN A 612 35.54 -20.20 4.93
CA GLN A 612 35.21 -21.58 5.30
C GLN A 612 34.21 -22.25 4.34
N GLY A 613 33.84 -21.61 3.23
CA GLY A 613 32.87 -22.16 2.27
C GLY A 613 31.42 -22.24 2.80
N LEU A 614 31.10 -21.47 3.84
CA LEU A 614 29.78 -21.34 4.44
C LEU A 614 29.03 -20.13 3.86
N ILE A 615 27.71 -20.24 3.79
CA ILE A 615 26.80 -19.18 3.34
C ILE A 615 26.00 -18.69 4.54
N MET A 616 26.02 -17.38 4.78
CA MET A 616 25.21 -16.70 5.79
C MET A 616 23.92 -16.15 5.14
N LEU A 617 22.75 -16.66 5.56
CA LEU A 617 21.45 -16.30 5.01
C LEU A 617 20.58 -15.57 6.05
N PRO A 618 20.08 -14.35 5.79
CA PRO A 618 19.19 -13.65 6.72
C PRO A 618 17.81 -14.30 6.75
N LEU A 619 17.29 -14.61 7.95
CA LEU A 619 16.00 -15.31 8.11
C LEU A 619 14.78 -14.37 8.19
N ARG A 620 14.98 -13.04 8.21
CA ARG A 620 13.92 -12.02 8.42
C ARG A 620 13.07 -12.24 9.68
N GLU A 621 13.62 -12.98 10.65
CA GLU A 621 13.05 -13.20 11.97
C GLU A 621 13.96 -12.52 13.01
N ALA A 622 13.35 -11.95 14.05
CA ALA A 622 14.08 -11.36 15.17
C ALA A 622 14.08 -12.32 16.36
N HIS A 623 15.17 -12.36 17.10
CA HIS A 623 15.26 -13.18 18.30
C HIS A 623 14.26 -12.67 19.38
N PRO A 624 13.46 -13.56 20.00
CA PRO A 624 12.28 -13.17 20.77
C PRO A 624 12.55 -12.38 22.05
N GLN A 625 13.78 -12.40 22.59
CA GLN A 625 14.12 -11.68 23.84
C GLN A 625 14.93 -10.39 23.64
N ASN A 626 15.81 -10.34 22.63
CA ASN A 626 16.75 -9.23 22.43
C ASN A 626 16.52 -8.49 21.09
N GLY A 627 15.58 -8.94 20.26
CA GLY A 627 15.18 -8.26 19.02
C GLY A 627 16.22 -8.28 17.91
N GLN A 628 17.31 -9.04 18.05
CA GLN A 628 18.38 -9.07 17.07
C GLN A 628 18.04 -9.91 15.84
N PRO A 629 18.52 -9.55 14.63
CA PRO A 629 18.24 -10.30 13.42
C PRO A 629 18.88 -11.69 13.47
N LEU A 630 18.10 -12.70 13.10
CA LEU A 630 18.57 -14.08 12.99
C LEU A 630 19.13 -14.39 11.60
N PHE A 631 20.23 -15.11 11.59
CA PHE A 631 20.92 -15.58 10.39
C PHE A 631 21.02 -17.11 10.42
N ARG A 632 21.05 -17.73 9.25
CA ARG A 632 21.37 -19.16 9.10
C ARG A 632 22.75 -19.30 8.46
N ILE A 633 23.65 -19.98 9.15
CA ILE A 633 24.97 -20.34 8.63
C ILE A 633 24.90 -21.79 8.14
N THR A 634 25.17 -22.01 6.85
CA THR A 634 25.01 -23.32 6.21
C THR A 634 26.08 -23.58 5.16
N ALA A 635 26.56 -24.83 5.07
CA ALA A 635 27.43 -25.28 3.98
C ALA A 635 26.66 -25.67 2.71
N SER A 636 25.32 -25.69 2.76
CA SER A 636 24.46 -26.16 1.67
C SER A 636 24.06 -25.03 0.74
N ALA A 637 24.42 -25.14 -0.54
CA ALA A 637 24.01 -24.20 -1.59
C ALA A 637 22.48 -24.08 -1.77
N THR A 638 21.71 -25.02 -1.23
CA THR A 638 20.23 -25.01 -1.29
C THR A 638 19.58 -24.19 -0.17
N GLY A 639 20.35 -23.65 0.78
CA GLY A 639 19.86 -22.88 1.93
C GLY A 639 19.11 -23.70 3.00
N LYS A 640 19.06 -25.04 2.84
CA LYS A 640 18.45 -25.99 3.78
C LYS A 640 19.53 -26.72 4.58
N GLY A 641 19.31 -26.84 5.90
CA GLY A 641 20.31 -27.34 6.85
C GLY A 641 21.23 -26.22 7.35
N GLY A 642 22.02 -26.50 8.39
CA GLY A 642 22.87 -25.52 9.07
C GLY A 642 22.28 -25.02 10.39
N VAL A 643 22.90 -23.99 10.96
CA VAL A 643 22.54 -23.50 12.30
C VAL A 643 22.02 -22.08 12.26
N VAL A 644 21.07 -21.78 13.14
CA VAL A 644 20.54 -20.43 13.34
C VAL A 644 21.41 -19.71 14.37
N ALA A 645 21.82 -18.49 14.05
CA ALA A 645 22.67 -17.67 14.90
C ALA A 645 22.26 -16.19 14.88
N PHE A 646 22.56 -15.46 15.95
CA PHE A 646 22.52 -14.00 16.00
C PHE A 646 23.86 -13.43 16.44
N VAL A 647 24.07 -12.14 16.19
CA VAL A 647 25.30 -11.42 16.53
C VAL A 647 25.02 -10.36 17.58
N GLN A 648 25.66 -10.47 18.75
CA GLN A 648 25.56 -9.49 19.83
C GLN A 648 26.96 -9.04 20.25
N GLY A 649 27.30 -7.78 19.95
CA GLY A 649 28.67 -7.29 20.10
C GLY A 649 29.62 -8.07 19.18
N ASP A 650 30.72 -8.56 19.73
CA ASP A 650 31.76 -9.32 19.01
C ASP A 650 31.63 -10.84 19.20
N VAL A 651 30.42 -11.34 19.47
CA VAL A 651 30.14 -12.76 19.74
C VAL A 651 28.98 -13.28 18.90
N VAL A 652 29.15 -14.48 18.35
CA VAL A 652 28.12 -15.22 17.62
C VAL A 652 27.40 -16.16 18.58
N TRP A 653 26.08 -16.04 18.67
CA TRP A 653 25.24 -16.90 19.51
C TRP A 653 24.49 -17.88 18.63
N VAL A 654 24.61 -19.16 18.94
CA VAL A 654 24.15 -20.25 18.08
C VAL A 654 23.06 -21.07 18.79
N GLN A 655 21.96 -21.35 18.09
CA GLN A 655 20.84 -22.10 18.63
C GLN A 655 21.19 -23.58 18.82
N ASN A 656 20.90 -24.14 20.01
CA ASN A 656 21.15 -25.55 20.28
C ASN A 656 20.15 -26.46 19.54
N LYS A 657 20.64 -27.52 18.88
CA LYS A 657 19.81 -28.48 18.12
C LYS A 657 18.82 -29.27 18.99
N LYS A 658 19.12 -29.51 20.27
CA LYS A 658 18.28 -30.30 21.19
C LYS A 658 17.28 -29.45 21.98
N ALA A 659 17.58 -28.17 22.20
CA ALA A 659 16.75 -27.24 22.95
C ALA A 659 16.70 -25.90 22.22
N LYS A 660 15.60 -25.64 21.50
CA LYS A 660 15.45 -24.46 20.63
C LYS A 660 15.48 -23.11 21.38
N ASP A 661 15.25 -23.12 22.69
CA ASP A 661 15.23 -21.90 23.51
C ASP A 661 16.61 -21.59 24.15
N VAL A 662 17.62 -22.45 23.95
CA VAL A 662 18.96 -22.30 24.51
C VAL A 662 19.94 -21.86 23.42
N TRP A 663 20.67 -20.77 23.70
CA TRP A 663 21.65 -20.16 22.81
C TRP A 663 23.04 -20.23 23.44
N GLU A 664 24.01 -20.73 22.69
CA GLU A 664 25.39 -20.91 23.15
C GLU A 664 26.30 -19.89 22.44
N PRO A 665 27.14 -19.13 23.17
CA PRO A 665 28.12 -18.25 22.54
C PRO A 665 29.23 -19.12 21.94
N MET A 666 29.57 -18.86 20.68
CA MET A 666 30.61 -19.60 19.96
C MET A 666 31.59 -18.63 19.30
N GLY A 667 32.88 -18.98 19.36
CA GLY A 667 33.94 -18.31 18.60
C GLY A 667 33.96 -18.73 17.13
N LEU A 668 34.73 -17.99 16.32
CA LEU A 668 34.99 -18.29 14.91
C LEU A 668 36.01 -19.44 14.77
N GLU A 669 35.63 -20.62 15.25
CA GLU A 669 36.49 -21.81 15.29
C GLU A 669 35.85 -22.98 14.53
N ASN A 670 36.61 -24.05 14.33
CA ASN A 670 36.18 -25.25 13.60
C ASN A 670 34.88 -25.87 14.14
N GLN A 671 34.56 -25.68 15.42
CA GLN A 671 33.31 -26.14 16.02
C GLN A 671 32.06 -25.53 15.37
N LEU A 672 32.14 -24.26 14.93
CA LEU A 672 31.04 -23.59 14.23
C LEU A 672 30.83 -24.17 12.83
N VAL A 673 31.93 -24.55 12.16
CA VAL A 673 31.91 -25.21 10.84
C VAL A 673 31.27 -26.59 10.96
N GLU A 674 31.69 -27.43 11.91
CA GLU A 674 31.11 -28.76 12.14
C GLU A 674 29.60 -28.69 12.41
N ARG A 675 29.17 -27.71 13.19
CA ARG A 675 27.74 -27.49 13.46
C ARG A 675 26.99 -27.01 12.20
N ALA A 676 27.58 -26.14 11.38
CA ALA A 676 27.00 -25.64 10.13
C ALA A 676 26.95 -26.69 9.00
N GLU A 677 27.86 -27.66 9.00
CA GLU A 677 27.91 -28.78 8.08
C GLU A 677 27.02 -29.96 8.50
N SER A 678 26.74 -30.08 9.80
CA SER A 678 25.89 -31.15 10.30
C SER A 678 24.44 -31.02 9.78
N ARG A 679 24.08 -31.94 8.87
CA ARG A 679 22.77 -32.04 8.22
C ARG A 679 21.60 -32.22 9.18
#